data_AF-A0A1V9YVM7-F1
#
_entry.id   AF-A0A1V9YVM7-F1
#
_cell.length_a   1.000
_cell.length_b   1.000
_cell.length_c   1.000
_cell.angle_alpha   90.00
_cell.angle_beta   90.00
_cell.angle_gamma   90.00
#
_symmetry.space_group_name_H-M   'P 1'
#
loop_
_entity.id
_entity.type
_entity.pdbx_description
1 polymer ?
#
loop_
_entity_poly.entity_id
_entity_poly.type
_entity_poly.pdbx_seq_one_letter_code
_entity_poly.pdbx_strand_id
1 'polypeptide(L)'
;APLKAWFLSRYGFVPTTTTQIVNLNWDTVLNGRFLTQLYTNAGIRLDAPLAAMRFINVFADFKVLPRSHAAWAGSFYGTERVYQMDLDGRPLRRALDGAAEWKRFANDVAQYAVSGFNLWGTERIFDYVPPATTDCGVGDVAEAVLCLKGLTLDAFVNVQFQSSLHPLTNADDKAAVAAWRSSLFTNLDSCLARRAALLQTASTPQAALVQLATELATQYNLSLVNIAGTKLLFATTTFLEGYLDISGQRAGAATYEISGRDLTGVILGGSGFLDSIFAPRETAWWCSIQYVDPATGHPNAAQCFERVGATLPAFFVGKYLTVYSGSRYNDNADFEAGISTGNLTAYHYKRHTVGALADVRLAALGNRTTWADWIKVAIAAVAQQPVDKSDAIEELCLVGDGCFSACMNETASGGTTYTYMRGGTCVTMIDTVMIPLTELYADLACLGFGSGTSAVQVTYISADSQRHTKVRYGAASPMAIIMCFVGGRIPNGDYYPSFLIDMLAQGTEASIVVTTSNGSEAIMLNFIALVSLVGYIFFLFWVVLSAVRSELWLRRQSSAIENVVQMRNSLHKCNLSTRVWMLQRTAMRITGFLGLVAWHIGASRARCQWVPASISSVSETPVYACDVDPFGHVTSANECVRLFAYAWVFFALTFMDRMPGITVHTTGYGVAVLLLCLLPLSLWAVVLAEAWRWRAGVPAVAWIHSQLFLALLWLAVIALMRSRLAHPYITLVDHCLYKIGMRKQVIDSNSPFRALVGEYFWTHATLHREGPTAYLPLNLLLQTPNIDLSCIRQHEYWVSESRQPPTETTQHPSWVHTHVCYYVRIRK
;
A
#
# COMPACT_ATOMS: atom_id res chain seq x y z
N ALA A 1 29.16 21.23 25.52
CA ALA A 1 29.10 20.41 24.28
C ALA A 1 27.96 19.40 24.29
N PRO A 2 27.71 18.57 25.32
CA PRO A 2 26.65 17.56 25.30
C PRO A 2 25.23 18.14 25.36
N LEU A 3 24.97 19.12 26.23
CA LEU A 3 23.70 19.85 26.25
C LEU A 3 23.43 20.58 24.92
N LYS A 4 24.48 21.09 24.28
CA LYS A 4 24.43 21.72 22.96
C LYS A 4 24.12 20.68 21.88
N ALA A 5 24.82 19.55 21.83
CA ALA A 5 24.55 18.47 20.88
C ALA A 5 23.13 17.89 21.07
N TRP A 6 22.70 17.68 22.31
CA TRP A 6 21.38 17.15 22.67
C TRP A 6 20.23 18.12 22.34
N PHE A 7 20.37 19.41 22.64
CA PHE A 7 19.37 20.42 22.30
C PHE A 7 19.27 20.65 20.78
N LEU A 8 20.39 20.49 20.06
CA LEU A 8 20.45 20.68 18.62
C LEU A 8 20.11 19.42 17.81
N SER A 9 20.01 18.25 18.44
CA SER A 9 19.67 16.97 17.78
C SER A 9 18.21 16.55 17.90
N ARG A 10 17.34 17.36 18.53
CA ARG A 10 15.90 17.05 18.65
C ARG A 10 15.20 17.18 17.29
N TYR A 11 15.20 16.09 16.53
CA TYR A 11 14.23 15.83 15.47
C TYR A 11 13.29 14.75 16.04
N GLY A 12 11.98 15.02 16.09
CA GLY A 12 11.02 14.20 16.86
C GLY A 12 10.96 12.73 16.44
N PHE A 13 10.62 11.85 17.39
CA PHE A 13 10.27 10.46 17.12
C PHE A 13 8.88 10.43 16.46
N VAL A 14 8.84 10.34 15.13
CA VAL A 14 7.58 10.22 14.38
C VAL A 14 7.40 8.74 14.02
N PRO A 15 6.19 8.16 14.15
CA PRO A 15 5.90 6.83 13.63
C PRO A 15 6.31 6.74 12.16
N THR A 16 7.06 5.70 11.78
CA THR A 16 7.40 5.45 10.38
C THR A 16 6.20 5.00 9.58
N THR A 17 5.12 4.59 10.25
CA THR A 17 3.92 4.02 9.65
C THR A 17 2.70 4.83 10.07
N THR A 18 1.86 5.17 9.10
CA THR A 18 0.55 5.82 9.31
C THR A 18 -0.51 4.94 8.65
N THR A 19 -1.54 4.57 9.42
CA THR A 19 -2.69 3.83 8.91
C THR A 19 -3.91 4.74 8.93
N GLN A 20 -4.59 4.81 7.79
CA GLN A 20 -5.88 5.47 7.64
C GLN A 20 -6.92 4.41 7.28
N ILE A 21 -8.08 4.51 7.91
CA ILE A 21 -9.24 3.67 7.61
C ILE A 21 -10.34 4.60 7.14
N VAL A 22 -10.85 4.37 5.93
CA VAL A 22 -11.96 5.13 5.35
C VAL A 22 -13.11 4.18 5.10
N ASN A 23 -14.27 4.45 5.70
CA ASN A 23 -15.48 3.70 5.39
C ASN A 23 -15.88 3.97 3.95
N LEU A 24 -16.16 2.92 3.19
CA LEU A 24 -16.59 3.01 1.82
C LEU A 24 -18.10 3.14 1.78
N ASN A 25 -18.62 4.11 1.05
CA ASN A 25 -19.99 4.16 0.57
C ASN A 25 -20.04 3.74 -0.91
N TRP A 26 -21.22 3.46 -1.45
CA TRP A 26 -21.38 3.07 -2.86
C TRP A 26 -20.83 4.12 -3.85
N ASP A 27 -20.90 5.39 -3.48
CA ASP A 27 -20.44 6.55 -4.23
C ASP A 27 -18.96 6.92 -3.98
N THR A 28 -18.29 6.25 -3.02
CA THR A 28 -16.88 6.54 -2.69
C THR A 28 -15.99 6.28 -3.89
N VAL A 29 -15.22 7.30 -4.28
CA VAL A 29 -14.30 7.23 -5.42
C VAL A 29 -12.96 6.66 -4.96
N LEU A 30 -12.52 5.58 -5.62
CA LEU A 30 -11.24 4.93 -5.38
C LEU A 30 -10.24 5.33 -6.47
N ASN A 31 -8.99 5.57 -6.09
CA ASN A 31 -7.94 6.01 -7.02
C ASN A 31 -7.63 4.95 -8.10
N GLY A 32 -7.44 5.42 -9.32
CA GLY A 32 -7.27 4.55 -10.50
C GLY A 32 -6.03 3.66 -10.45
N ARG A 33 -4.95 4.07 -9.77
CA ARG A 33 -3.72 3.27 -9.66
C ARG A 33 -3.93 2.02 -8.82
N PHE A 34 -4.56 2.16 -7.65
CA PHE A 34 -4.96 1.03 -6.82
C PHE A 34 -5.87 0.08 -7.60
N LEU A 35 -6.91 0.61 -8.25
CA LEU A 35 -7.85 -0.19 -9.03
C LEU A 35 -7.18 -0.93 -10.19
N THR A 36 -6.27 -0.28 -10.92
CA THR A 36 -5.53 -0.92 -12.03
C THR A 36 -4.82 -2.18 -11.56
N GLN A 37 -4.13 -2.11 -10.42
CA GLN A 37 -3.40 -3.26 -9.88
C GLN A 37 -4.36 -4.31 -9.33
N LEU A 38 -5.42 -3.89 -8.63
CA LEU A 38 -6.45 -4.80 -8.08
C LEU A 38 -7.12 -5.62 -9.20
N TYR A 39 -7.56 -4.96 -10.27
CA TYR A 39 -8.19 -5.61 -11.44
C TYR A 39 -7.21 -6.54 -12.18
N THR A 40 -5.96 -6.10 -12.38
CA THR A 40 -4.93 -6.93 -13.01
C THR A 40 -4.66 -8.19 -12.19
N ASN A 41 -4.50 -8.07 -10.88
CA ASN A 41 -4.30 -9.20 -9.97
C ASN A 41 -5.52 -10.14 -9.96
N ALA A 42 -6.71 -9.60 -10.15
CA ALA A 42 -7.94 -10.36 -10.23
C ALA A 42 -8.16 -11.03 -11.60
N GLY A 43 -7.22 -10.93 -12.54
CA GLY A 43 -7.35 -11.51 -13.88
C GLY A 43 -8.41 -10.83 -14.75
N ILE A 44 -8.79 -9.59 -14.42
CA ILE A 44 -9.71 -8.79 -15.22
C ILE A 44 -8.89 -8.02 -16.27
N ARG A 45 -9.21 -8.23 -17.54
CA ARG A 45 -8.48 -7.59 -18.64
C ARG A 45 -8.71 -6.08 -18.65
N LEU A 46 -7.61 -5.33 -18.71
CA LEU A 46 -7.57 -3.89 -18.87
C LEU A 46 -6.84 -3.54 -20.17
N ASP A 47 -7.43 -2.69 -21.01
CA ASP A 47 -6.76 -2.19 -22.22
C ASP A 47 -5.92 -0.93 -21.92
N ALA A 48 -6.19 -0.25 -20.80
CA ALA A 48 -5.44 0.89 -20.28
C ALA A 48 -5.54 0.94 -18.74
N PRO A 49 -4.63 1.66 -18.05
CA PRO A 49 -4.80 1.94 -16.63
C PRO A 49 -6.16 2.56 -16.34
N LEU A 50 -6.82 2.09 -15.28
CA LEU A 50 -8.13 2.60 -14.88
C LEU A 50 -8.02 4.02 -14.34
N ALA A 51 -9.02 4.85 -14.68
CA ALA A 51 -9.26 6.10 -13.99
C ALA A 51 -9.86 5.85 -12.59
N ALA A 52 -9.89 6.88 -11.75
CA ALA A 52 -10.60 6.79 -10.49
C ALA A 52 -12.10 6.56 -10.73
N MET A 53 -12.72 5.65 -9.98
CA MET A 53 -14.13 5.30 -10.15
C MET A 53 -14.80 4.94 -8.82
N ARG A 54 -16.13 4.92 -8.81
CA ARG A 54 -16.93 4.64 -7.61
C ARG A 54 -16.85 3.17 -7.20
N PHE A 55 -16.87 2.93 -5.89
CA PHE A 55 -16.79 1.60 -5.30
C PHE A 55 -17.91 0.67 -5.80
N ILE A 56 -19.12 1.16 -6.07
CA ILE A 56 -20.19 0.33 -6.64
C ILE A 56 -19.80 -0.35 -7.97
N ASN A 57 -19.01 0.32 -8.82
CA ASN A 57 -18.56 -0.27 -10.08
C ASN A 57 -17.52 -1.36 -9.84
N VAL A 58 -16.62 -1.12 -8.89
CA VAL A 58 -15.61 -2.11 -8.44
C VAL A 58 -16.31 -3.33 -7.86
N PHE A 59 -17.29 -3.11 -6.99
CA PHE A 59 -18.11 -4.18 -6.42
C PHE A 59 -18.81 -4.98 -7.53
N ALA A 60 -19.48 -4.31 -8.47
CA ALA A 60 -20.18 -4.96 -9.57
C ALA A 60 -19.23 -5.80 -10.45
N ASP A 61 -18.05 -5.28 -10.80
CA ASP A 61 -17.08 -6.00 -11.63
C ASP A 61 -16.46 -7.21 -10.91
N PHE A 62 -16.37 -7.18 -9.58
CA PHE A 62 -15.80 -8.28 -8.80
C PHE A 62 -16.83 -9.33 -8.37
N LYS A 63 -18.06 -8.90 -8.08
CA LYS A 63 -19.08 -9.72 -7.39
C LYS A 63 -20.27 -10.09 -8.25
N VAL A 64 -20.46 -9.44 -9.40
CA VAL A 64 -21.70 -9.56 -10.18
C VAL A 64 -21.41 -9.89 -11.65
N LEU A 65 -20.52 -9.13 -12.28
CA LEU A 65 -20.21 -9.32 -13.70
C LEU A 65 -19.06 -10.32 -13.88
N PRO A 66 -19.22 -11.36 -14.71
CA PRO A 66 -18.16 -12.32 -14.97
C PRO A 66 -17.11 -11.72 -15.92
N ARG A 67 -16.04 -11.16 -15.34
CA ARG A 67 -14.93 -10.49 -16.04
C ARG A 67 -13.56 -11.08 -15.74
N SER A 68 -13.44 -11.84 -14.67
CA SER A 68 -12.18 -12.46 -14.26
C SER A 68 -11.91 -13.69 -15.10
N HIS A 69 -10.72 -13.74 -15.69
CA HIS A 69 -10.27 -14.90 -16.44
C HIS A 69 -9.31 -15.73 -15.60
N ALA A 70 -9.74 -16.95 -15.24
CA ALA A 70 -8.99 -17.98 -14.51
C ALA A 70 -8.50 -17.65 -13.08
N ALA A 71 -8.10 -16.40 -12.79
CA ALA A 71 -7.53 -16.02 -11.49
C ALA A 71 -8.45 -16.31 -10.30
N TRP A 72 -9.77 -16.18 -10.49
CA TRP A 72 -10.80 -16.55 -9.52
C TRP A 72 -10.66 -17.99 -9.00
N ALA A 73 -10.15 -18.93 -9.81
CA ALA A 73 -10.02 -20.33 -9.42
C ALA A 73 -9.06 -20.53 -8.24
N GLY A 74 -8.05 -19.66 -8.11
CA GLY A 74 -7.12 -19.66 -6.96
C GLY A 74 -7.83 -19.42 -5.62
N SER A 75 -9.03 -18.82 -5.64
CA SER A 75 -9.81 -18.54 -4.43
C SER A 75 -10.42 -19.79 -3.80
N PHE A 76 -10.52 -20.91 -4.54
CA PHE A 76 -11.01 -22.19 -4.03
C PHE A 76 -10.02 -22.90 -3.07
N TYR A 77 -8.78 -22.44 -2.97
CA TYR A 77 -7.82 -23.04 -2.03
C TYR A 77 -8.24 -22.79 -0.58
N GLY A 78 -8.30 -23.86 0.22
CA GLY A 78 -8.71 -23.83 1.62
C GLY A 78 -10.22 -23.72 1.85
N THR A 79 -11.02 -24.01 0.81
CA THR A 79 -12.48 -23.86 0.82
C THR A 79 -13.22 -25.19 0.89
N GLU A 80 -12.54 -26.30 1.21
CA GLU A 80 -13.11 -27.65 1.34
C GLU A 80 -14.29 -27.71 2.32
N ARG A 81 -14.31 -26.78 3.30
CA ARG A 81 -15.36 -26.66 4.33
C ARG A 81 -16.26 -25.44 4.14
N VAL A 82 -16.00 -24.63 3.11
CA VAL A 82 -16.81 -23.44 2.80
C VAL A 82 -17.95 -23.88 1.91
N TYR A 83 -19.15 -23.88 2.49
CA TYR A 83 -20.32 -24.50 1.89
C TYR A 83 -20.78 -23.83 0.60
N GLN A 84 -20.80 -22.49 0.60
CA GLN A 84 -21.22 -21.70 -0.55
C GLN A 84 -20.27 -20.52 -0.72
N MET A 85 -19.92 -20.25 -1.97
CA MET A 85 -19.09 -19.15 -2.38
C MET A 85 -19.79 -18.39 -3.49
N ASP A 86 -19.45 -17.12 -3.61
CA ASP A 86 -19.86 -16.28 -4.72
C ASP A 86 -19.38 -16.80 -6.09
N LEU A 87 -18.35 -17.64 -6.09
CA LEU A 87 -17.76 -18.26 -7.28
C LEU A 87 -18.50 -19.50 -7.80
N ASP A 88 -19.48 -20.03 -7.06
CA ASP A 88 -20.12 -21.33 -7.34
C ASP A 88 -21.09 -21.29 -8.56
N GLY A 89 -21.13 -20.17 -9.30
CA GLY A 89 -21.73 -20.07 -10.64
C GLY A 89 -23.23 -20.43 -10.72
N ARG A 90 -23.74 -20.53 -11.94
CA ARG A 90 -25.12 -20.96 -12.23
C ARG A 90 -25.17 -22.48 -12.40
N PRO A 91 -26.31 -23.15 -12.17
CA PRO A 91 -26.43 -24.59 -12.38
C PRO A 91 -26.67 -24.90 -13.86
N LEU A 92 -25.70 -24.61 -14.72
CA LEU A 92 -25.76 -24.89 -16.15
C LEU A 92 -25.49 -26.38 -16.46
N ARG A 93 -24.55 -27.00 -15.73
CA ARG A 93 -24.21 -28.43 -15.82
C ARG A 93 -23.92 -29.00 -14.44
N ARG A 94 -23.97 -30.33 -14.35
CA ARG A 94 -23.61 -31.05 -13.13
C ARG A 94 -22.40 -31.94 -13.34
N ALA A 95 -22.27 -32.50 -14.53
CA ALA A 95 -21.11 -33.28 -14.95
C ALA A 95 -20.15 -32.42 -15.79
N LEU A 96 -18.86 -32.76 -15.75
CA LEU A 96 -17.84 -32.24 -16.66
C LEU A 96 -18.15 -32.68 -18.10
N ASP A 97 -18.56 -33.94 -18.30
CA ASP A 97 -19.00 -34.45 -19.60
C ASP A 97 -20.46 -34.07 -19.87
N GLY A 98 -20.66 -32.83 -20.35
CA GLY A 98 -21.99 -32.31 -20.67
C GLY A 98 -22.70 -33.04 -21.81
N ALA A 99 -21.96 -33.68 -22.74
CA ALA A 99 -22.57 -34.42 -23.85
C ALA A 99 -23.20 -35.73 -23.36
N ALA A 100 -22.49 -36.45 -22.48
CA ALA A 100 -23.02 -37.63 -21.82
C ALA A 100 -24.20 -37.27 -20.88
N GLU A 101 -24.09 -36.18 -20.11
CA GLU A 101 -25.17 -35.70 -19.24
C GLU A 101 -26.44 -35.38 -20.04
N TRP A 102 -26.31 -34.63 -21.14
CA TRP A 102 -27.47 -34.30 -21.97
C TRP A 102 -28.08 -35.55 -22.62
N LYS A 103 -27.28 -36.44 -23.19
CA LYS A 103 -27.81 -37.68 -23.79
C LYS A 103 -28.62 -38.50 -22.77
N ARG A 104 -28.16 -38.57 -21.52
CA ARG A 104 -28.89 -39.25 -20.45
C ARG A 104 -30.17 -38.51 -20.09
N PHE A 105 -30.09 -37.20 -19.85
CA PHE A 105 -31.25 -36.38 -19.51
C PHE A 105 -32.35 -36.44 -20.60
N ALA A 106 -31.98 -36.43 -21.89
CA ALA A 106 -32.91 -36.55 -23.01
C ALA A 106 -33.68 -37.89 -23.02
N ASN A 107 -33.02 -38.99 -22.66
CA ASN A 107 -33.66 -40.30 -22.59
C ASN A 107 -34.61 -40.41 -21.39
N ASP A 108 -34.20 -39.86 -20.25
CA ASP A 108 -34.92 -40.01 -18.99
C ASP A 108 -36.13 -39.05 -18.89
N VAL A 109 -36.04 -37.84 -19.44
CA VAL A 109 -37.11 -36.81 -19.34
C VAL A 109 -38.41 -37.24 -20.02
N ALA A 110 -38.34 -38.06 -21.07
CA ALA A 110 -39.50 -38.54 -21.81
C ALA A 110 -40.50 -39.31 -20.93
N GLN A 111 -40.02 -39.95 -19.85
CA GLN A 111 -40.87 -40.70 -18.91
C GLN A 111 -41.84 -39.80 -18.14
N TYR A 112 -41.54 -38.50 -18.05
CA TYR A 112 -42.33 -37.52 -17.29
C TYR A 112 -43.20 -36.63 -18.17
N ALA A 113 -43.18 -36.82 -19.49
CA ALA A 113 -43.85 -35.96 -20.47
C ALA A 113 -45.36 -35.79 -20.21
N VAL A 114 -46.03 -36.79 -19.64
CA VAL A 114 -47.47 -36.74 -19.35
C VAL A 114 -47.74 -36.44 -17.87
N SER A 115 -47.03 -37.10 -16.95
CA SER A 115 -47.31 -37.07 -15.52
C SER A 115 -46.74 -35.85 -14.78
N GLY A 116 -45.75 -35.18 -15.36
CA GLY A 116 -44.86 -34.31 -14.61
C GLY A 116 -43.94 -35.10 -13.66
N PHE A 117 -43.11 -34.38 -12.91
CA PHE A 117 -42.28 -34.94 -11.85
C PHE A 117 -42.91 -34.68 -10.48
N ASN A 118 -43.08 -35.73 -9.66
CA ASN A 118 -43.58 -35.57 -8.29
C ASN A 118 -42.42 -35.13 -7.36
N LEU A 119 -42.48 -33.91 -6.81
CA LEU A 119 -41.49 -33.39 -5.85
C LEU A 119 -41.98 -33.49 -4.40
N TRP A 120 -42.00 -32.39 -3.65
CA TRP A 120 -42.22 -32.39 -2.21
C TRP A 120 -43.70 -32.61 -1.89
N GLY A 121 -44.00 -33.65 -1.10
CA GLY A 121 -45.36 -34.08 -0.83
C GLY A 121 -46.14 -34.46 -2.11
N THR A 122 -47.19 -33.69 -2.40
CA THR A 122 -48.09 -33.90 -3.55
C THR A 122 -47.79 -32.97 -4.74
N GLU A 123 -46.70 -32.19 -4.68
CA GLU A 123 -46.30 -31.28 -5.75
C GLU A 123 -46.01 -32.03 -7.05
N ARG A 124 -46.55 -31.50 -8.16
CA ARG A 124 -46.24 -31.94 -9.52
C ARG A 124 -45.63 -30.81 -10.32
N ILE A 125 -44.42 -31.01 -10.80
CA ILE A 125 -43.68 -30.03 -11.57
C ILE A 125 -43.74 -30.38 -13.05
N PHE A 126 -44.07 -29.37 -13.85
CA PHE A 126 -44.12 -29.45 -15.30
C PHE A 126 -43.04 -28.61 -15.99
N ASP A 127 -42.38 -27.72 -15.25
CA ASP A 127 -41.30 -26.88 -15.77
C ASP A 127 -39.93 -27.51 -15.47
N TYR A 128 -39.02 -27.50 -16.44
CA TYR A 128 -37.65 -27.98 -16.25
C TYR A 128 -36.61 -27.16 -17.02
N VAL A 129 -35.38 -27.17 -16.53
CA VAL A 129 -34.22 -26.57 -17.21
C VAL A 129 -33.22 -27.67 -17.59
N PRO A 130 -33.07 -28.02 -18.88
CA PRO A 130 -32.12 -29.04 -19.31
C PRO A 130 -30.67 -28.58 -19.10
N PRO A 131 -29.72 -29.52 -18.94
CA PRO A 131 -28.30 -29.19 -18.89
C PRO A 131 -27.86 -28.54 -20.21
N ALA A 132 -27.08 -27.46 -20.12
CA ALA A 132 -26.59 -26.73 -21.28
C ALA A 132 -25.37 -27.42 -21.90
N THR A 133 -25.30 -27.53 -23.24
CA THR A 133 -24.15 -28.12 -23.94
C THR A 133 -23.16 -27.11 -24.52
N THR A 134 -23.47 -25.82 -24.42
CA THR A 134 -22.61 -24.72 -24.89
C THR A 134 -22.67 -23.56 -23.89
N ASP A 135 -21.72 -22.62 -24.00
CA ASP A 135 -21.67 -21.39 -23.19
C ASP A 135 -21.64 -21.62 -21.65
N CYS A 136 -20.99 -22.68 -21.18
CA CYS A 136 -20.83 -22.99 -19.75
C CYS A 136 -19.44 -22.57 -19.24
N GLY A 137 -19.37 -21.86 -18.12
CA GLY A 137 -18.12 -21.65 -17.39
C GLY A 137 -17.72 -22.83 -16.52
N VAL A 138 -16.44 -22.92 -16.16
CA VAL A 138 -15.96 -23.92 -15.18
C VAL A 138 -16.69 -23.78 -13.83
N GLY A 139 -16.98 -22.55 -13.40
CA GLY A 139 -17.75 -22.29 -12.18
C GLY A 139 -19.22 -22.71 -12.25
N ASP A 140 -19.77 -22.93 -13.44
CA ASP A 140 -21.16 -23.33 -13.64
C ASP A 140 -21.37 -24.86 -13.65
N VAL A 141 -20.30 -25.62 -13.42
CA VAL A 141 -20.29 -27.09 -13.44
C VAL A 141 -20.04 -27.62 -12.04
N ALA A 142 -21.06 -28.26 -11.45
CA ALA A 142 -21.00 -28.79 -10.08
C ALA A 142 -19.76 -29.67 -9.85
N GLU A 143 -19.52 -30.65 -10.73
CA GLU A 143 -18.37 -31.56 -10.65
C GLU A 143 -17.02 -30.82 -10.68
N ALA A 144 -16.89 -29.77 -11.51
CA ALA A 144 -15.68 -28.97 -11.59
C ALA A 144 -15.46 -28.18 -10.30
N VAL A 145 -16.52 -27.59 -9.75
CA VAL A 145 -16.47 -26.81 -8.50
C VAL A 145 -16.14 -27.70 -7.30
N LEU A 146 -16.77 -28.88 -7.19
CA LEU A 146 -16.42 -29.88 -6.17
C LEU A 146 -14.95 -30.28 -6.26
N CYS A 147 -14.46 -30.49 -7.49
CA CYS A 147 -13.05 -30.78 -7.72
C CYS A 147 -12.15 -29.63 -7.27
N LEU A 148 -12.41 -28.38 -7.70
CA LEU A 148 -11.62 -27.21 -7.32
C LEU A 148 -11.60 -26.98 -5.80
N LYS A 149 -12.74 -27.14 -5.13
CA LYS A 149 -12.85 -27.11 -3.66
C LYS A 149 -12.03 -28.22 -3.00
N GLY A 150 -11.84 -29.36 -3.64
CA GLY A 150 -11.24 -30.54 -3.05
C GLY A 150 -12.23 -31.38 -2.23
N LEU A 151 -13.52 -31.30 -2.59
CA LEU A 151 -14.62 -31.89 -1.84
C LEU A 151 -15.06 -33.21 -2.47
N THR A 152 -15.04 -34.30 -1.70
CA THR A 152 -15.54 -35.61 -2.14
C THR A 152 -17.05 -35.65 -2.12
N LEU A 153 -17.66 -36.51 -2.95
CA LEU A 153 -19.12 -36.67 -2.98
C LEU A 153 -19.68 -37.15 -1.62
N ASP A 154 -18.92 -37.99 -0.91
CA ASP A 154 -19.30 -38.52 0.41
C ASP A 154 -19.41 -37.40 1.46
N ALA A 155 -18.56 -36.37 1.36
CA ALA A 155 -18.66 -35.18 2.21
C ALA A 155 -19.74 -34.21 1.70
N PHE A 156 -19.89 -34.10 0.37
CA PHE A 156 -20.81 -33.18 -0.29
C PHE A 156 -22.27 -33.36 0.13
N VAL A 157 -22.77 -34.60 0.29
CA VAL A 157 -24.17 -34.85 0.66
C VAL A 157 -24.60 -34.20 1.98
N ASN A 158 -23.63 -33.86 2.85
CA ASN A 158 -23.85 -33.26 4.16
C ASN A 158 -23.28 -31.84 4.29
N VAL A 159 -22.99 -31.17 3.18
CA VAL A 159 -22.55 -29.76 3.14
C VAL A 159 -23.70 -28.83 3.56
N GLN A 160 -23.41 -27.87 4.44
CA GLN A 160 -24.32 -26.91 5.10
C GLN A 160 -25.42 -27.53 5.98
N PHE A 161 -26.23 -28.44 5.44
CA PHE A 161 -27.26 -29.14 6.18
C PHE A 161 -27.11 -30.65 5.95
N GLN A 162 -27.27 -31.43 7.02
CA GLN A 162 -27.13 -32.87 6.95
C GLN A 162 -28.31 -33.48 6.18
N SER A 163 -28.01 -34.30 5.19
CA SER A 163 -28.99 -35.25 4.64
C SER A 163 -29.18 -36.41 5.62
N SER A 164 -30.18 -37.25 5.38
CA SER A 164 -30.32 -38.52 6.13
C SER A 164 -29.23 -39.55 5.77
N LEU A 165 -28.33 -39.26 4.83
CA LEU A 165 -27.27 -40.15 4.38
C LEU A 165 -25.99 -39.93 5.19
N HIS A 166 -25.39 -41.02 5.67
CA HIS A 166 -24.12 -41.02 6.41
C HIS A 166 -23.06 -41.91 5.74
N PRO A 167 -22.61 -41.59 4.51
CA PRO A 167 -21.73 -42.46 3.70
C PRO A 167 -20.33 -42.70 4.31
N LEU A 168 -19.92 -41.89 5.29
CA LEU A 168 -18.64 -42.08 6.01
C LEU A 168 -18.72 -43.17 7.08
N THR A 169 -19.93 -43.50 7.57
CA THR A 169 -20.16 -44.43 8.68
C THR A 169 -21.13 -45.56 8.36
N ASN A 170 -21.90 -45.46 7.27
CA ASN A 170 -22.88 -46.46 6.83
C ASN A 170 -22.52 -46.95 5.41
N ALA A 171 -22.43 -48.28 5.24
CA ALA A 171 -22.05 -48.92 3.98
C ALA A 171 -23.13 -48.80 2.89
N ASP A 172 -24.41 -48.85 3.26
CA ASP A 172 -25.53 -48.75 2.31
C ASP A 172 -25.64 -47.32 1.77
N ASP A 173 -25.47 -46.31 2.65
CA ASP A 173 -25.42 -44.91 2.24
C ASP A 173 -24.20 -44.63 1.36
N LYS A 174 -23.06 -45.26 1.65
CA LYS A 174 -21.86 -45.18 0.81
C LYS A 174 -22.11 -45.77 -0.58
N ALA A 175 -22.81 -46.90 -0.66
CA ALA A 175 -23.19 -47.50 -1.93
C ALA A 175 -24.17 -46.61 -2.70
N ALA A 176 -25.14 -45.98 -2.03
CA ALA A 176 -26.06 -45.03 -2.64
C ALA A 176 -25.34 -43.81 -3.22
N VAL A 177 -24.41 -43.21 -2.47
CA VAL A 177 -23.57 -42.10 -2.97
C VAL A 177 -22.67 -42.55 -4.12
N ALA A 178 -22.18 -43.78 -4.10
CA ALA A 178 -21.43 -44.34 -5.24
C ALA A 178 -22.29 -44.50 -6.50
N ALA A 179 -23.56 -44.88 -6.38
CA ALA A 179 -24.52 -44.91 -7.49
C ALA A 179 -24.82 -43.49 -8.03
N TRP A 180 -24.82 -42.49 -7.15
CA TRP A 180 -24.92 -41.10 -7.58
C TRP A 180 -23.66 -40.62 -8.32
N ARG A 181 -22.48 -40.97 -7.81
CA ARG A 181 -21.19 -40.68 -8.45
C ARG A 181 -21.13 -41.27 -9.86
N SER A 182 -21.47 -42.54 -10.01
CA SER A 182 -21.45 -43.22 -11.31
C SER A 182 -22.49 -42.68 -12.30
N SER A 183 -23.55 -42.02 -11.80
CA SER A 183 -24.59 -41.47 -12.65
C SER A 183 -24.34 -40.04 -13.12
N LEU A 184 -23.73 -39.19 -12.30
CA LEU A 184 -23.63 -37.75 -12.53
C LEU A 184 -22.23 -37.13 -12.34
N PHE A 185 -21.37 -37.73 -11.51
CA PHE A 185 -20.06 -37.18 -11.14
C PHE A 185 -18.94 -38.16 -11.52
N THR A 186 -18.91 -38.58 -12.79
CA THR A 186 -18.09 -39.68 -13.28
C THR A 186 -16.59 -39.38 -13.36
N ASN A 187 -16.21 -38.09 -13.40
CA ASN A 187 -14.83 -37.62 -13.51
C ASN A 187 -14.27 -37.09 -12.18
N LEU A 188 -15.10 -36.91 -11.15
CA LEU A 188 -14.74 -36.23 -9.90
C LEU A 188 -13.52 -36.84 -9.21
N ASP A 189 -13.47 -38.16 -9.05
CA ASP A 189 -12.36 -38.83 -8.36
C ASP A 189 -11.03 -38.64 -9.12
N SER A 190 -11.06 -38.72 -10.44
CA SER A 190 -9.88 -38.48 -11.29
C SER A 190 -9.42 -37.02 -11.21
N CYS A 191 -10.37 -36.09 -11.14
CA CYS A 191 -10.10 -34.67 -11.00
C CYS A 191 -9.51 -34.34 -9.62
N LEU A 192 -10.04 -34.92 -8.55
CA LEU A 192 -9.53 -34.77 -7.18
C LEU A 192 -8.10 -35.33 -7.05
N ALA A 193 -7.81 -36.46 -7.69
CA ALA A 193 -6.44 -37.00 -7.76
C ALA A 193 -5.50 -36.05 -8.52
N ARG A 194 -5.96 -35.47 -9.63
CA ARG A 194 -5.19 -34.48 -10.40
C ARG A 194 -4.93 -33.21 -9.58
N ARG A 195 -5.94 -32.71 -8.86
CA ARG A 195 -5.80 -31.58 -7.91
C ARG A 195 -4.71 -31.85 -6.88
N ALA A 196 -4.73 -33.01 -6.25
CA ALA A 196 -3.73 -33.38 -5.24
C ALA A 196 -2.30 -33.39 -5.81
N ALA A 197 -2.12 -33.90 -7.04
CA ALA A 197 -0.82 -33.90 -7.72
C ALA A 197 -0.33 -32.48 -8.06
N LEU A 198 -1.22 -31.60 -8.52
CA LEU A 198 -0.88 -30.20 -8.85
C LEU A 198 -0.49 -29.40 -7.59
N LEU A 199 -1.21 -29.59 -6.48
CA LEU A 199 -0.89 -28.94 -5.21
C LEU A 199 0.49 -29.32 -4.66
N GLN A 200 1.02 -30.49 -5.02
CA GLN A 200 2.36 -30.93 -4.62
C GLN A 200 3.48 -30.36 -5.49
N THR A 201 3.18 -29.90 -6.71
CA THR A 201 4.19 -29.55 -7.72
C THR A 201 4.23 -28.08 -8.09
N ALA A 202 3.14 -27.33 -7.87
CA ALA A 202 3.07 -25.91 -8.19
C ALA A 202 3.85 -25.03 -7.20
N SER A 203 4.23 -23.83 -7.66
CA SER A 203 4.93 -22.83 -6.83
C SER A 203 4.08 -22.27 -5.69
N THR A 204 2.76 -22.18 -5.89
CA THR A 204 1.78 -21.80 -4.86
C THR A 204 0.51 -22.64 -5.03
N PRO A 205 -0.23 -22.91 -3.95
CA PRO A 205 -1.50 -23.64 -4.03
C PRO A 205 -2.54 -22.99 -4.95
N GLN A 206 -2.57 -21.65 -5.01
CA GLN A 206 -3.46 -20.90 -5.89
C GLN A 206 -3.11 -21.11 -7.37
N ALA A 207 -1.81 -21.10 -7.71
CA ALA A 207 -1.36 -21.39 -9.07
C ALA A 207 -1.74 -22.81 -9.51
N ALA A 208 -1.70 -23.80 -8.60
CA ALA A 208 -2.17 -25.15 -8.88
C ALA A 208 -3.65 -25.19 -9.29
N LEU A 209 -4.51 -24.42 -8.60
CA LEU A 209 -5.94 -24.40 -8.90
C LEU A 209 -6.28 -23.62 -10.17
N VAL A 210 -5.55 -22.55 -10.47
CA VAL A 210 -5.65 -21.85 -11.76
C VAL A 210 -5.26 -22.78 -12.91
N GLN A 211 -4.19 -23.55 -12.74
CA GLN A 211 -3.79 -24.57 -13.71
C GLN A 211 -4.88 -25.65 -13.87
N LEU A 212 -5.41 -26.18 -12.76
CA LEU A 212 -6.48 -27.18 -12.80
C LEU A 212 -7.72 -26.67 -13.53
N ALA A 213 -8.17 -25.44 -13.23
CA ALA A 213 -9.30 -24.84 -13.94
C ALA A 213 -9.04 -24.71 -15.45
N THR A 214 -7.82 -24.36 -15.84
CA THR A 214 -7.41 -24.28 -17.26
C THR A 214 -7.41 -25.64 -17.94
N GLU A 215 -6.94 -26.69 -17.26
CA GLU A 215 -6.99 -28.07 -17.74
C GLU A 215 -8.44 -28.51 -17.95
N LEU A 216 -9.33 -28.27 -16.97
CA LEU A 216 -10.76 -28.58 -17.06
C LEU A 216 -11.46 -27.82 -18.18
N ALA A 217 -11.20 -26.52 -18.30
CA ALA A 217 -11.75 -25.69 -19.36
C ALA A 217 -11.40 -26.21 -20.76
N THR A 218 -10.14 -26.59 -20.95
CA THR A 218 -9.65 -27.11 -22.23
C THR A 218 -10.20 -28.49 -22.54
N GLN A 219 -10.18 -29.40 -21.55
CA GLN A 219 -10.61 -30.79 -21.74
C GLN A 219 -12.11 -30.93 -21.99
N TYR A 220 -12.93 -30.11 -21.33
CA TYR A 220 -14.40 -30.24 -21.35
C TYR A 220 -15.11 -29.09 -22.09
N ASN A 221 -14.35 -28.25 -22.82
CA ASN A 221 -14.85 -27.11 -23.58
C ASN A 221 -15.72 -26.17 -22.72
N LEU A 222 -15.14 -25.68 -21.62
CA LEU A 222 -15.76 -24.75 -20.69
C LEU A 222 -15.05 -23.39 -20.73
N SER A 223 -15.77 -22.32 -20.42
CA SER A 223 -15.21 -20.97 -20.29
C SER A 223 -14.47 -20.80 -18.96
N LEU A 224 -13.36 -20.04 -19.00
CA LEU A 224 -12.61 -19.61 -17.81
C LEU A 224 -13.09 -18.27 -17.25
N VAL A 225 -14.08 -17.65 -17.87
CA VAL A 225 -14.62 -16.36 -17.44
C VAL A 225 -15.61 -16.59 -16.30
N ASN A 226 -15.37 -15.94 -15.17
CA ASN A 226 -16.26 -15.93 -14.00
C ASN A 226 -16.16 -14.57 -13.29
N ILE A 227 -16.92 -14.35 -12.22
CA ILE A 227 -16.69 -13.21 -11.33
C ILE A 227 -15.34 -13.39 -10.60
N ALA A 228 -14.69 -12.30 -10.19
CA ALA A 228 -13.42 -12.38 -9.46
C ALA A 228 -13.59 -12.91 -8.02
N GLY A 229 -14.67 -12.49 -7.39
CA GLY A 229 -15.11 -12.90 -6.06
C GLY A 229 -14.44 -12.18 -4.89
N THR A 230 -14.95 -12.46 -3.68
CA THR A 230 -14.63 -11.76 -2.41
C THR A 230 -13.14 -11.72 -2.12
N LYS A 231 -12.48 -12.87 -2.26
CA LYS A 231 -11.07 -13.02 -1.88
C LYS A 231 -10.15 -12.15 -2.74
N LEU A 232 -10.49 -11.95 -4.01
CA LEU A 232 -9.73 -11.09 -4.92
C LEU A 232 -10.10 -9.61 -4.76
N LEU A 233 -11.34 -9.29 -4.40
CA LEU A 233 -11.76 -7.91 -4.08
C LEU A 233 -11.01 -7.36 -2.87
N PHE A 234 -10.82 -8.20 -1.85
CA PHE A 234 -10.12 -7.85 -0.61
C PHE A 234 -8.61 -8.20 -0.65
N ALA A 235 -8.06 -8.44 -1.84
CA ALA A 235 -6.63 -8.72 -1.96
C ALA A 235 -5.81 -7.46 -1.67
N THR A 236 -4.83 -7.59 -0.79
CA THR A 236 -3.90 -6.52 -0.45
C THR A 236 -3.04 -6.12 -1.65
N THR A 237 -2.90 -4.82 -1.88
CA THR A 237 -2.07 -4.24 -2.93
C THR A 237 -1.02 -3.31 -2.34
N THR A 238 0.26 -3.61 -2.55
CA THR A 238 1.37 -2.81 -2.02
C THR A 238 2.12 -2.10 -3.13
N PHE A 239 2.23 -0.78 -3.02
CA PHE A 239 3.06 0.07 -3.86
C PHE A 239 4.37 0.40 -3.14
N LEU A 240 5.50 0.19 -3.82
CA LEU A 240 6.82 0.56 -3.34
C LEU A 240 7.33 1.77 -4.14
N GLU A 241 7.61 2.87 -3.45
CA GLU A 241 8.04 4.16 -4.01
C GLU A 241 9.23 4.75 -3.27
N GLY A 242 9.83 5.79 -3.85
CA GLY A 242 11.02 6.42 -3.29
C GLY A 242 12.30 5.67 -3.60
N TYR A 243 13.36 5.98 -2.84
CA TYR A 243 14.71 5.48 -3.06
C TYR A 243 14.95 4.14 -2.40
N LEU A 244 16.07 3.51 -2.76
CA LEU A 244 16.49 2.26 -2.16
C LEU A 244 16.89 2.49 -0.69
N ASP A 245 16.19 1.82 0.21
CA ASP A 245 16.40 1.82 1.64
C ASP A 245 17.45 0.78 2.04
N ILE A 246 17.90 0.77 3.31
CA ILE A 246 18.86 -0.20 3.86
C ILE A 246 18.39 -1.66 3.71
N SER A 247 17.10 -1.89 3.53
CA SER A 247 16.50 -3.20 3.27
C SER A 247 16.72 -3.71 1.85
N GLY A 248 17.22 -2.86 0.93
CA GLY A 248 17.29 -3.18 -0.49
C GLY A 248 16.00 -2.89 -1.27
N GLN A 249 14.91 -2.52 -0.58
CA GLN A 249 13.62 -2.18 -1.19
C GLN A 249 13.44 -0.67 -1.28
N ARG A 250 12.40 -0.20 -2.00
CA ARG A 250 12.10 1.23 -2.02
C ARG A 250 11.55 1.70 -0.67
N ALA A 251 11.92 2.90 -0.25
CA ALA A 251 11.74 3.49 1.07
C ALA A 251 10.28 3.71 1.46
N GLY A 252 9.45 4.17 0.53
CA GLY A 252 8.02 4.35 0.72
C GLY A 252 7.28 3.06 0.40
N ALA A 253 6.48 2.56 1.35
CA ALA A 253 5.48 1.54 1.05
C ALA A 253 4.08 2.12 1.29
N ALA A 254 3.15 1.89 0.38
CA ALA A 254 1.74 2.18 0.56
C ALA A 254 0.94 0.92 0.25
N THR A 255 0.32 0.38 1.29
CA THR A 255 -0.48 -0.84 1.24
C THR A 255 -1.95 -0.47 1.30
N TYR A 256 -2.69 -0.90 0.30
CA TYR A 256 -4.13 -0.73 0.18
C TYR A 256 -4.82 -2.07 0.35
N GLU A 257 -5.84 -2.11 1.19
CA GLU A 257 -6.69 -3.27 1.38
C GLU A 257 -8.12 -2.81 1.59
N ILE A 258 -9.04 -3.31 0.77
CA ILE A 258 -10.46 -3.21 1.09
C ILE A 258 -10.76 -4.34 2.06
N SER A 259 -11.37 -4.02 3.19
CA SER A 259 -11.87 -4.98 4.16
C SER A 259 -13.36 -4.77 4.34
N GLY A 260 -14.11 -5.84 4.48
CA GLY A 260 -15.56 -5.74 4.63
C GLY A 260 -16.19 -7.10 4.80
N ARG A 261 -17.50 -7.09 5.05
CA ARG A 261 -18.28 -8.33 5.10
C ARG A 261 -18.47 -8.88 3.69
N ASP A 262 -18.51 -10.21 3.57
CA ASP A 262 -19.01 -10.82 2.34
C ASP A 262 -20.53 -10.71 2.27
N LEU A 263 -21.02 -9.77 1.46
CA LEU A 263 -22.45 -9.52 1.26
C LEU A 263 -23.16 -10.67 0.53
N THR A 264 -22.42 -11.59 -0.08
CA THR A 264 -23.05 -12.78 -0.70
C THR A 264 -23.59 -13.72 0.36
N GLY A 265 -23.16 -13.60 1.62
CA GLY A 265 -23.77 -14.34 2.73
C GLY A 265 -25.30 -14.15 2.84
N VAL A 266 -25.88 -13.08 2.30
CA VAL A 266 -27.34 -12.90 2.24
C VAL A 266 -28.00 -13.62 1.06
N ILE A 267 -27.32 -13.70 -0.08
CA ILE A 267 -27.76 -14.50 -1.25
C ILE A 267 -27.70 -16.01 -0.92
N LEU A 268 -26.61 -16.39 -0.24
CA LEU A 268 -26.17 -17.76 -0.04
C LEU A 268 -26.70 -18.34 1.30
N GLY A 269 -26.86 -17.50 2.33
CA GLY A 269 -27.20 -17.92 3.69
C GLY A 269 -28.60 -18.51 3.90
N GLY A 270 -29.50 -18.36 2.91
CA GLY A 270 -30.89 -18.83 2.99
C GLY A 270 -31.25 -19.97 2.05
N SER A 271 -30.27 -20.67 1.45
CA SER A 271 -30.52 -21.59 0.32
C SER A 271 -31.16 -20.91 -0.89
N GLY A 272 -30.94 -19.62 -1.08
CA GLY A 272 -31.83 -18.83 -1.89
C GLY A 272 -31.61 -18.94 -3.39
N PHE A 273 -30.38 -18.65 -3.80
CA PHE A 273 -29.96 -18.89 -5.17
C PHE A 273 -29.55 -20.36 -5.33
N LEU A 274 -30.19 -21.08 -6.25
CA LEU A 274 -29.74 -22.41 -6.65
C LEU A 274 -28.51 -22.27 -7.53
N ASP A 275 -27.31 -22.34 -6.94
CA ASP A 275 -26.04 -22.36 -7.70
C ASP A 275 -25.71 -23.76 -8.24
N SER A 276 -24.54 -23.90 -8.86
CA SER A 276 -24.07 -25.18 -9.41
C SER A 276 -23.98 -26.31 -8.37
N ILE A 277 -23.86 -26.00 -7.08
CA ILE A 277 -23.73 -26.98 -6.00
C ILE A 277 -25.09 -27.31 -5.38
N PHE A 278 -25.94 -26.32 -5.13
CA PHE A 278 -27.23 -26.54 -4.47
C PHE A 278 -28.22 -27.29 -5.35
N ALA A 279 -28.27 -27.00 -6.64
CA ALA A 279 -29.18 -27.68 -7.56
C ALA A 279 -29.04 -29.21 -7.50
N PRO A 280 -27.84 -29.81 -7.73
CA PRO A 280 -27.68 -31.26 -7.59
C PRO A 280 -27.88 -31.76 -6.17
N ARG A 281 -27.53 -30.98 -5.13
CA ARG A 281 -27.68 -31.41 -3.73
C ARG A 281 -29.14 -31.66 -3.33
N GLU A 282 -30.08 -30.88 -3.83
CA GLU A 282 -31.51 -31.08 -3.57
C GLU A 282 -31.98 -32.50 -3.98
N THR A 283 -31.31 -33.13 -4.96
CA THR A 283 -31.57 -34.52 -5.33
C THR A 283 -31.16 -35.51 -4.26
N ALA A 284 -30.03 -35.29 -3.58
CA ALA A 284 -29.64 -36.14 -2.45
C ALA A 284 -30.64 -36.05 -1.30
N TRP A 285 -31.18 -34.87 -1.05
CA TRP A 285 -32.22 -34.66 -0.04
C TRP A 285 -33.52 -35.35 -0.41
N TRP A 286 -33.99 -35.16 -1.62
CA TRP A 286 -35.21 -35.80 -2.06
C TRP A 286 -35.10 -37.33 -2.05
N CYS A 287 -33.99 -37.88 -2.55
CA CYS A 287 -33.72 -39.31 -2.55
C CYS A 287 -33.58 -39.92 -1.14
N SER A 288 -33.13 -39.14 -0.15
CA SER A 288 -32.92 -39.63 1.22
C SER A 288 -34.13 -39.42 2.14
N ILE A 289 -35.00 -38.44 1.84
CA ILE A 289 -36.13 -38.07 2.69
C ILE A 289 -37.45 -38.60 2.14
N GLN A 290 -37.66 -38.52 0.82
CA GLN A 290 -38.99 -38.70 0.25
C GLN A 290 -39.12 -39.87 -0.72
N TYR A 291 -38.04 -40.27 -1.39
CA TYR A 291 -38.12 -41.40 -2.31
C TYR A 291 -38.47 -42.70 -1.58
N VAL A 292 -39.50 -43.37 -2.08
CA VAL A 292 -39.90 -44.71 -1.69
C VAL A 292 -39.91 -45.55 -2.95
N ASP A 293 -39.22 -46.70 -2.93
CA ASP A 293 -39.21 -47.61 -4.06
C ASP A 293 -40.63 -48.15 -4.31
N PRO A 294 -41.23 -47.89 -5.48
CA PRO A 294 -42.59 -48.33 -5.76
C PRO A 294 -42.73 -49.86 -5.82
N ALA A 295 -41.63 -50.60 -6.01
CA ALA A 295 -41.67 -52.06 -6.04
C ALA A 295 -41.68 -52.68 -4.63
N THR A 296 -40.98 -52.07 -3.67
CA THR A 296 -40.79 -52.63 -2.33
C THR A 296 -41.55 -51.88 -1.24
N GLY A 297 -41.98 -50.63 -1.49
CA GLY A 297 -42.65 -49.79 -0.49
C GLY A 297 -41.72 -49.23 0.59
N HIS A 298 -40.40 -49.36 0.43
CA HIS A 298 -39.39 -48.92 1.39
C HIS A 298 -38.45 -47.85 0.82
N PRO A 299 -37.81 -47.01 1.66
CA PRO A 299 -36.80 -46.07 1.21
C PRO A 299 -35.61 -46.80 0.56
N ASN A 300 -35.17 -46.33 -0.61
CA ASN A 300 -34.00 -46.87 -1.31
C ASN A 300 -33.27 -45.76 -2.08
N ALA A 301 -32.31 -45.12 -1.41
CA ALA A 301 -31.57 -43.99 -1.98
C ALA A 301 -30.72 -44.39 -3.19
N ALA A 302 -30.13 -45.60 -3.22
CA ALA A 302 -29.32 -46.06 -4.33
C ALA A 302 -30.14 -46.15 -5.63
N GLN A 303 -31.29 -46.83 -5.56
CA GLN A 303 -32.20 -46.94 -6.68
C GLN A 303 -32.78 -45.57 -7.10
N CYS A 304 -32.99 -44.66 -6.15
CA CYS A 304 -33.37 -43.29 -6.45
C CYS A 304 -32.32 -42.58 -7.33
N PHE A 305 -31.05 -42.60 -6.89
CA PHE A 305 -29.96 -41.95 -7.63
C PHE A 305 -29.77 -42.56 -9.02
N GLU A 306 -29.92 -43.87 -9.18
CA GLU A 306 -29.85 -44.54 -10.48
C GLU A 306 -30.94 -44.06 -11.45
N ARG A 307 -32.17 -43.87 -10.94
CA ARG A 307 -33.35 -43.50 -11.73
C ARG A 307 -33.42 -42.02 -12.06
N VAL A 308 -33.23 -41.15 -11.05
CA VAL A 308 -33.53 -39.72 -11.17
C VAL A 308 -32.33 -38.82 -10.87
N GLY A 309 -31.18 -39.38 -10.51
CA GLY A 309 -29.98 -38.63 -10.12
C GLY A 309 -29.52 -37.61 -11.18
N ALA A 310 -29.68 -37.95 -12.46
CA ALA A 310 -29.30 -37.09 -13.60
C ALA A 310 -30.44 -36.18 -14.11
N THR A 311 -31.69 -36.37 -13.70
CA THR A 311 -32.84 -35.59 -14.19
C THR A 311 -33.42 -34.66 -13.16
N LEU A 312 -33.53 -35.11 -11.92
CA LEU A 312 -34.23 -34.41 -10.85
C LEU A 312 -33.78 -32.96 -10.62
N PRO A 313 -32.47 -32.62 -10.64
CA PRO A 313 -32.09 -31.23 -10.43
C PRO A 313 -32.61 -30.26 -11.51
N ALA A 314 -32.98 -30.73 -12.70
CA ALA A 314 -33.52 -29.88 -13.77
C ALA A 314 -34.93 -29.41 -13.42
N PHE A 315 -35.70 -30.30 -12.78
CA PHE A 315 -37.01 -30.00 -12.23
C PHE A 315 -36.93 -29.14 -10.98
N PHE A 316 -35.88 -29.25 -10.16
CA PHE A 316 -35.66 -28.30 -9.07
C PHE A 316 -35.43 -26.89 -9.59
N VAL A 317 -34.55 -26.70 -10.57
CA VAL A 317 -34.34 -25.38 -11.19
C VAL A 317 -35.65 -24.89 -11.83
N GLY A 318 -36.35 -25.76 -12.57
CA GLY A 318 -37.65 -25.41 -13.19
C GLY A 318 -38.72 -24.99 -12.18
N LYS A 319 -38.87 -25.70 -11.06
CA LYS A 319 -39.82 -25.36 -9.98
C LYS A 319 -39.66 -23.91 -9.53
N TYR A 320 -38.43 -23.46 -9.28
CA TYR A 320 -38.19 -22.13 -8.73
C TYR A 320 -38.22 -21.01 -9.79
N LEU A 321 -38.60 -21.32 -11.04
CA LEU A 321 -39.01 -20.31 -12.03
C LEU A 321 -40.46 -19.87 -11.86
N THR A 322 -41.30 -20.70 -11.23
CA THR A 322 -42.74 -20.46 -11.04
C THR A 322 -43.18 -20.44 -9.58
N VAL A 323 -42.25 -20.75 -8.66
CA VAL A 323 -42.46 -20.71 -7.22
C VAL A 323 -41.45 -19.78 -6.57
N TYR A 324 -41.93 -18.67 -6.00
CA TYR A 324 -41.16 -17.79 -5.14
C TYR A 324 -41.27 -18.25 -3.68
N SER A 325 -40.22 -18.86 -3.13
CA SER A 325 -40.20 -19.37 -1.74
C SER A 325 -39.24 -18.55 -0.87
N GLY A 326 -39.44 -17.22 -0.88
CA GLY A 326 -38.63 -16.28 -0.11
C GLY A 326 -37.21 -16.15 -0.65
N SER A 327 -36.25 -16.79 0.02
CA SER A 327 -34.88 -16.83 -0.48
C SER A 327 -34.77 -17.71 -1.73
N ARG A 328 -35.52 -18.82 -1.82
CA ARG A 328 -35.42 -19.81 -2.91
C ARG A 328 -36.13 -19.35 -4.19
N TYR A 329 -35.38 -18.93 -5.20
CA TYR A 329 -35.91 -18.49 -6.50
C TYR A 329 -34.88 -18.61 -7.63
N ASN A 330 -35.38 -18.57 -8.87
CA ASN A 330 -34.60 -18.27 -10.06
C ASN A 330 -35.09 -16.95 -10.68
N ASP A 331 -34.15 -16.15 -11.17
CA ASP A 331 -34.45 -14.90 -11.88
C ASP A 331 -35.08 -15.23 -13.23
N ASN A 332 -36.36 -14.89 -13.43
CA ASN A 332 -37.05 -15.20 -14.68
C ASN A 332 -36.37 -14.52 -15.90
N ALA A 333 -35.70 -13.40 -15.69
CA ALA A 333 -34.90 -12.70 -16.70
C ALA A 333 -33.78 -13.58 -17.31
N ASP A 334 -33.23 -14.54 -16.56
CA ASP A 334 -32.16 -15.43 -17.00
C ASP A 334 -32.64 -16.56 -17.93
N PHE A 335 -33.96 -16.72 -18.13
CA PHE A 335 -34.52 -17.86 -18.85
C PHE A 335 -35.46 -17.45 -19.98
N GLU A 336 -35.53 -18.30 -20.99
CA GLU A 336 -36.52 -18.24 -22.06
C GLU A 336 -37.26 -19.58 -22.18
N ALA A 337 -38.56 -19.52 -22.46
CA ALA A 337 -39.36 -20.72 -22.66
C ALA A 337 -38.98 -21.40 -23.98
N GLY A 338 -38.69 -22.69 -23.91
CA GLY A 338 -38.41 -23.57 -25.04
C GLY A 338 -39.66 -24.33 -25.52
N ILE A 339 -39.41 -25.41 -26.26
CA ILE A 339 -40.48 -26.26 -26.80
C ILE A 339 -41.01 -27.18 -25.70
N SER A 340 -42.34 -27.24 -25.55
CA SER A 340 -42.99 -28.18 -24.64
C SER A 340 -42.93 -29.62 -25.15
N THR A 341 -42.67 -30.57 -24.25
CA THR A 341 -42.70 -32.02 -24.53
C THR A 341 -43.85 -32.65 -23.75
N GLY A 342 -44.98 -32.89 -24.43
CA GLY A 342 -46.21 -33.27 -23.75
C GLY A 342 -46.72 -32.12 -22.87
N ASN A 343 -46.93 -32.39 -21.59
CA ASN A 343 -47.31 -31.41 -20.58
C ASN A 343 -46.11 -30.68 -19.97
N LEU A 344 -44.87 -31.05 -20.30
CA LEU A 344 -43.68 -30.41 -19.75
C LEU A 344 -43.30 -29.17 -20.56
N THR A 345 -42.86 -28.12 -19.89
CA THR A 345 -42.30 -26.91 -20.50
C THR A 345 -40.80 -26.83 -20.20
N ALA A 346 -39.99 -26.83 -21.25
CA ALA A 346 -38.56 -26.59 -21.13
C ALA A 346 -38.27 -25.10 -20.99
N TYR A 347 -37.28 -24.72 -20.19
CA TYR A 347 -36.72 -23.38 -20.16
C TYR A 347 -35.22 -23.44 -20.39
N HIS A 348 -34.69 -22.54 -21.20
CA HIS A 348 -33.27 -22.45 -21.51
C HIS A 348 -32.67 -21.19 -20.91
N TYR A 349 -31.41 -21.29 -20.48
CA TYR A 349 -30.66 -20.11 -20.04
C TYR A 349 -30.45 -19.16 -21.22
N LYS A 350 -30.75 -17.89 -21.01
CA LYS A 350 -30.40 -16.85 -21.95
C LYS A 350 -28.88 -16.65 -21.96
N ARG A 351 -28.36 -16.39 -23.15
CA ARG A 351 -26.97 -15.96 -23.29
C ARG A 351 -26.85 -14.49 -22.92
N HIS A 352 -26.18 -14.22 -21.80
CA HIS A 352 -25.81 -12.86 -21.42
C HIS A 352 -24.40 -12.56 -21.92
N THR A 353 -24.24 -11.44 -22.63
CA THR A 353 -22.93 -10.93 -23.00
C THR A 353 -22.54 -9.84 -22.03
N VAL A 354 -21.27 -9.86 -21.60
CA VAL A 354 -20.69 -8.83 -20.74
C VAL A 354 -19.74 -8.02 -21.62
N GLY A 355 -20.02 -6.73 -21.78
CA GLY A 355 -19.21 -5.84 -22.62
C GLY A 355 -17.80 -5.67 -22.06
N ALA A 356 -16.80 -5.29 -22.85
CA ALA A 356 -15.45 -5.07 -22.31
C ALA A 356 -15.44 -3.84 -21.39
N LEU A 357 -14.50 -3.78 -20.43
CA LEU A 357 -14.37 -2.59 -19.56
C LEU A 357 -14.04 -1.33 -20.35
N ALA A 358 -13.31 -1.45 -21.47
CA ALA A 358 -13.01 -0.33 -22.34
C ALA A 358 -14.26 0.27 -23.03
N ASP A 359 -15.34 -0.51 -23.16
CA ASP A 359 -16.59 -0.07 -23.78
C ASP A 359 -17.53 0.64 -22.78
N VAL A 360 -17.18 0.63 -21.49
CA VAL A 360 -17.97 1.28 -20.45
C VAL A 360 -17.88 2.79 -20.59
N ARG A 361 -19.02 3.43 -20.81
CA ARG A 361 -19.15 4.89 -20.86
C ARG A 361 -19.68 5.42 -19.54
N LEU A 362 -19.17 6.56 -19.11
CA LEU A 362 -19.60 7.23 -17.89
C LEU A 362 -20.55 8.38 -18.20
N ALA A 363 -21.63 8.45 -17.43
CA ALA A 363 -22.62 9.52 -17.42
C ALA A 363 -22.06 10.79 -16.77
N ALA A 364 -22.73 11.92 -16.97
CA ALA A 364 -22.39 13.17 -16.30
C ALA A 364 -22.90 13.20 -14.85
N LEU A 365 -22.03 13.61 -13.92
CA LEU A 365 -22.41 13.75 -12.51
C LEU A 365 -23.41 14.91 -12.35
N GLY A 366 -24.53 14.65 -11.67
CA GLY A 366 -25.55 15.65 -11.38
C GLY A 366 -25.38 16.31 -10.02
N ASN A 367 -26.01 17.47 -9.84
CA ASN A 367 -26.36 18.12 -8.58
C ASN A 367 -27.89 18.19 -8.39
N ARG A 368 -28.36 18.73 -7.26
CA ARG A 368 -29.79 18.82 -6.93
C ARG A 368 -30.63 19.57 -7.97
N THR A 369 -30.10 20.66 -8.53
CA THR A 369 -30.79 21.45 -9.55
C THR A 369 -30.92 20.67 -10.85
N THR A 370 -29.84 20.04 -11.31
CA THR A 370 -29.87 19.14 -12.48
C THR A 370 -30.79 17.95 -12.27
N TRP A 371 -30.94 17.41 -11.05
CA TRP A 371 -31.89 16.32 -10.79
C TRP A 371 -33.34 16.76 -10.92
N ALA A 372 -33.69 17.94 -10.40
CA ALA A 372 -35.03 18.51 -10.56
C ALA A 372 -35.37 18.75 -12.04
N ASP A 373 -34.42 19.26 -12.82
CA ASP A 373 -34.58 19.44 -14.26
C ASP A 373 -34.62 18.09 -15.01
N TRP A 374 -33.78 17.14 -14.61
CA TRP A 374 -33.70 15.80 -15.22
C TRP A 374 -35.02 15.04 -15.07
N ILE A 375 -35.71 15.16 -13.94
CA ILE A 375 -37.05 14.54 -13.75
C ILE A 375 -38.02 15.00 -14.85
N LYS A 376 -38.03 16.30 -15.19
CA LYS A 376 -38.89 16.85 -16.26
C LYS A 376 -38.49 16.29 -17.62
N VAL A 377 -37.19 16.18 -17.87
CA VAL A 377 -36.65 15.57 -19.10
C VAL A 377 -37.01 14.08 -19.19
N ALA A 378 -36.97 13.36 -18.07
CA ALA A 378 -37.34 11.95 -18.00
C ALA A 378 -38.85 11.76 -18.27
N ILE A 379 -39.73 12.58 -17.67
CA ILE A 379 -41.17 12.60 -17.97
C ILE A 379 -41.39 12.81 -19.46
N ALA A 380 -40.81 13.87 -20.03
CA ALA A 380 -40.92 14.21 -21.44
C ALA A 380 -40.43 13.09 -22.36
N ALA A 381 -39.30 12.47 -22.02
CA ALA A 381 -38.73 11.35 -22.77
C ALA A 381 -39.61 10.09 -22.73
N VAL A 382 -40.23 9.78 -21.59
CA VAL A 382 -41.13 8.64 -21.44
C VAL A 382 -42.48 8.90 -22.11
N ALA A 383 -43.04 10.10 -21.93
CA ALA A 383 -44.29 10.54 -22.55
C ALA A 383 -44.15 10.80 -24.06
N GLN A 384 -42.92 10.89 -24.58
CA GLN A 384 -42.60 11.29 -25.95
C GLN A 384 -43.19 12.66 -26.32
N GLN A 385 -43.02 13.63 -25.41
CA GLN A 385 -43.54 14.99 -25.52
C GLN A 385 -42.42 16.01 -25.26
N PRO A 386 -42.61 17.30 -25.62
CA PRO A 386 -41.71 18.36 -25.21
C PRO A 386 -41.62 18.48 -23.68
N VAL A 387 -40.51 19.00 -23.17
CA VAL A 387 -40.33 19.20 -21.73
C VAL A 387 -41.27 20.27 -21.20
N ASP A 388 -42.21 19.88 -20.34
CA ASP A 388 -43.02 20.80 -19.54
C ASP A 388 -42.41 20.96 -18.14
N LYS A 389 -42.16 22.21 -17.74
CA LYS A 389 -41.56 22.52 -16.43
C LYS A 389 -42.58 22.41 -15.29
N SER A 390 -43.87 22.38 -15.59
CA SER A 390 -44.94 22.29 -14.60
C SER A 390 -45.20 20.85 -14.10
N ASP A 391 -44.80 19.83 -14.85
CA ASP A 391 -45.12 18.42 -14.55
C ASP A 391 -44.45 17.88 -13.28
N ALA A 392 -45.19 17.53 -12.25
CA ALA A 392 -44.65 16.97 -11.02
C ALA A 392 -44.67 15.43 -11.04
N ILE A 393 -43.53 14.78 -10.77
CA ILE A 393 -43.46 13.32 -10.73
C ILE A 393 -44.14 12.77 -9.46
N GLU A 394 -44.97 11.75 -9.63
CA GLU A 394 -45.49 10.92 -8.54
C GLU A 394 -44.70 9.61 -8.44
N GLU A 395 -44.29 9.01 -9.56
CA GLU A 395 -43.45 7.81 -9.59
C GLU A 395 -42.58 7.74 -10.85
N LEU A 396 -41.32 7.35 -10.68
CA LEU A 396 -40.48 6.76 -11.73
C LEU A 396 -40.36 5.24 -11.49
N CYS A 397 -41.13 4.43 -12.21
CA CYS A 397 -41.09 2.98 -12.09
C CYS A 397 -40.20 2.37 -13.18
N LEU A 398 -39.12 1.70 -12.77
CA LEU A 398 -38.21 0.97 -13.65
C LEU A 398 -38.68 -0.49 -13.74
N VAL A 399 -39.17 -0.90 -14.92
CA VAL A 399 -39.92 -2.14 -15.10
C VAL A 399 -39.13 -3.21 -15.84
N GLY A 400 -38.65 -4.21 -15.10
CA GLY A 400 -38.12 -5.48 -15.61
C GLY A 400 -39.20 -6.54 -15.76
N ASP A 401 -38.99 -7.48 -16.69
CA ASP A 401 -39.83 -8.68 -16.91
C ASP A 401 -41.34 -8.43 -17.04
N GLY A 402 -41.74 -7.24 -17.48
CA GLY A 402 -43.15 -6.86 -17.63
C GLY A 402 -43.91 -6.64 -16.31
N CYS A 403 -43.21 -6.44 -15.19
CA CYS A 403 -43.80 -6.32 -13.86
C CYS A 403 -44.47 -4.98 -13.54
N PHE A 404 -45.30 -4.47 -14.45
CA PHE A 404 -46.06 -3.23 -14.26
C PHE A 404 -47.00 -3.24 -13.05
N SER A 405 -47.53 -4.42 -12.69
CA SER A 405 -48.42 -4.58 -11.54
C SER A 405 -47.75 -4.31 -10.18
N ALA A 406 -46.42 -4.27 -10.15
CA ALA A 406 -45.62 -4.02 -8.96
C ALA A 406 -45.20 -2.54 -8.81
N CYS A 407 -45.53 -1.68 -9.78
CA CYS A 407 -45.37 -0.23 -9.66
C CYS A 407 -46.38 0.33 -8.63
N MET A 408 -45.95 1.32 -7.85
CA MET A 408 -46.70 1.92 -6.75
C MET A 408 -47.60 3.09 -7.18
N ASN A 409 -47.39 3.65 -8.37
CA ASN A 409 -48.10 4.79 -8.93
C ASN A 409 -48.24 5.94 -7.92
N GLU A 410 -49.47 6.32 -7.57
CA GLU A 410 -49.75 7.46 -6.70
C GLU A 410 -49.15 7.30 -5.29
N THR A 411 -48.91 6.06 -4.86
CA THR A 411 -48.40 5.77 -3.51
C THR A 411 -46.88 5.95 -3.38
N ALA A 412 -46.16 6.17 -4.48
CA ALA A 412 -44.70 6.38 -4.46
C ALA A 412 -44.28 7.79 -4.01
N SER A 413 -45.20 8.78 -4.03
CA SER A 413 -44.98 10.14 -3.52
C SER A 413 -43.69 10.83 -4.01
N GLY A 414 -43.37 10.68 -5.30
CA GLY A 414 -42.20 11.25 -5.97
C GLY A 414 -40.95 10.36 -5.95
N GLY A 415 -41.08 9.12 -5.49
CA GLY A 415 -39.99 8.13 -5.43
C GLY A 415 -39.73 7.39 -6.74
N THR A 416 -38.60 6.66 -6.76
CA THR A 416 -38.28 5.68 -7.80
C THR A 416 -38.58 4.28 -7.28
N THR A 417 -39.20 3.45 -8.11
CA THR A 417 -39.45 2.03 -7.81
C THR A 417 -38.76 1.15 -8.84
N TYR A 418 -38.29 -0.01 -8.37
CA TYR A 418 -37.63 -1.02 -9.20
C TYR A 418 -38.46 -2.29 -9.16
N THR A 419 -38.92 -2.75 -10.31
CA THR A 419 -39.75 -3.97 -10.39
C THR A 419 -39.10 -5.01 -11.29
N TYR A 420 -39.16 -6.28 -10.90
CA TYR A 420 -38.60 -7.41 -11.65
C TYR A 420 -39.29 -8.71 -11.22
N MET A 421 -39.10 -9.80 -11.97
CA MET A 421 -39.77 -11.07 -11.68
C MET A 421 -38.82 -12.10 -11.04
N ARG A 422 -39.25 -12.68 -9.91
CA ARG A 422 -38.56 -13.79 -9.22
C ARG A 422 -39.53 -14.94 -9.02
N GLY A 423 -39.17 -16.14 -9.45
CA GLY A 423 -40.02 -17.33 -9.29
C GLY A 423 -41.46 -17.11 -9.76
N GLY A 424 -41.64 -16.40 -10.88
CA GLY A 424 -42.95 -16.12 -11.48
C GLY A 424 -43.77 -15.04 -10.77
N THR A 425 -43.22 -14.41 -9.74
CA THR A 425 -43.87 -13.35 -8.98
C THR A 425 -43.19 -12.01 -9.25
N CYS A 426 -43.98 -10.97 -9.52
CA CYS A 426 -43.47 -9.62 -9.64
C CYS A 426 -43.14 -9.04 -8.26
N VAL A 427 -41.88 -8.65 -8.08
CA VAL A 427 -41.34 -8.06 -6.86
C VAL A 427 -41.12 -6.57 -7.09
N THR A 428 -41.35 -5.77 -6.05
CA THR A 428 -41.10 -4.32 -6.05
C THR A 428 -40.08 -3.98 -4.97
N MET A 429 -39.17 -3.06 -5.28
CA MET A 429 -38.27 -2.45 -4.30
C MET A 429 -38.34 -0.93 -4.45
N ILE A 430 -38.57 -0.26 -3.32
CA ILE A 430 -38.58 1.20 -3.22
C ILE A 430 -37.14 1.67 -3.04
N ASP A 431 -36.81 2.86 -3.52
CA ASP A 431 -35.50 3.52 -3.45
C ASP A 431 -34.83 3.47 -2.05
N THR A 432 -34.14 2.35 -1.79
CA THR A 432 -33.51 1.99 -0.52
C THR A 432 -31.99 2.10 -0.58
N VAL A 433 -31.44 2.34 -1.77
CA VAL A 433 -29.99 2.51 -2.00
C VAL A 433 -29.49 3.88 -1.50
N MET A 434 -30.39 4.75 -1.01
CA MET A 434 -30.20 6.07 -0.39
C MET A 434 -28.77 6.63 -0.43
N ILE A 435 -28.48 7.35 -1.52
CA ILE A 435 -27.35 8.27 -1.65
C ILE A 435 -27.96 9.69 -1.67
N PRO A 436 -27.34 10.68 -1.04
CA PRO A 436 -27.82 12.05 -1.14
C PRO A 436 -27.94 12.49 -2.61
N LEU A 437 -29.06 13.13 -2.97
CA LEU A 437 -29.39 13.57 -4.34
C LEU A 437 -28.32 14.45 -5.02
N THR A 438 -27.35 14.96 -4.26
CA THR A 438 -26.20 15.72 -4.78
C THR A 438 -25.11 14.86 -5.42
N GLU A 439 -25.18 13.54 -5.28
CA GLU A 439 -24.11 12.62 -5.68
C GLU A 439 -24.56 11.62 -6.74
N LEU A 440 -25.76 11.72 -7.31
CA LEU A 440 -26.24 10.80 -8.34
C LEU A 440 -25.99 11.35 -9.77
N TYR A 441 -25.87 10.46 -10.75
CA TYR A 441 -25.71 10.81 -12.16
C TYR A 441 -27.05 11.09 -12.84
N ALA A 442 -27.23 12.33 -13.33
CA ALA A 442 -28.49 12.82 -13.90
C ALA A 442 -28.42 12.89 -15.44
N ASP A 443 -28.22 11.75 -16.09
CA ASP A 443 -28.14 11.63 -17.55
C ASP A 443 -29.31 10.80 -18.09
N LEU A 444 -29.96 11.26 -19.16
CA LEU A 444 -31.05 10.50 -19.80
C LEU A 444 -30.54 9.19 -20.44
N ALA A 445 -29.25 9.16 -20.82
CA ALA A 445 -28.61 7.94 -21.30
C ALA A 445 -28.66 6.79 -20.28
N CYS A 446 -28.78 7.10 -18.98
CA CYS A 446 -28.93 6.08 -17.94
C CYS A 446 -30.20 5.23 -18.10
N LEU A 447 -31.27 5.75 -18.71
CA LEU A 447 -32.49 4.97 -18.96
C LEU A 447 -32.31 3.95 -20.10
N GLY A 448 -31.26 4.10 -20.92
CA GLY A 448 -30.90 3.13 -21.97
C GLY A 448 -31.98 2.91 -23.02
N PHE A 449 -32.73 3.96 -23.39
CA PHE A 449 -33.78 3.83 -24.40
C PHE A 449 -33.20 3.42 -25.76
N GLY A 450 -33.75 2.35 -26.33
CA GLY A 450 -33.35 1.78 -27.61
C GLY A 450 -32.30 0.67 -27.53
N SER A 451 -31.77 0.36 -26.33
CA SER A 451 -30.73 -0.65 -26.14
C SER A 451 -31.13 -1.83 -25.25
N GLY A 452 -32.31 -1.83 -24.64
CA GLY A 452 -32.76 -2.90 -23.74
C GLY A 452 -34.16 -3.43 -24.06
N THR A 453 -34.62 -4.40 -23.27
CA THR A 453 -35.92 -5.08 -23.42
C THR A 453 -36.92 -4.70 -22.32
N SER A 454 -36.49 -3.91 -21.35
CA SER A 454 -37.30 -3.46 -20.22
C SER A 454 -38.12 -2.22 -20.57
N ALA A 455 -38.88 -1.72 -19.61
CA ALA A 455 -39.69 -0.51 -19.77
C ALA A 455 -39.47 0.47 -18.61
N VAL A 456 -39.79 1.73 -18.85
CA VAL A 456 -39.90 2.75 -17.81
C VAL A 456 -41.33 3.26 -17.83
N GLN A 457 -41.97 3.23 -16.68
CA GLN A 457 -43.28 3.83 -16.44
C GLN A 457 -43.09 5.10 -15.59
N VAL A 458 -43.74 6.18 -16.00
CA VAL A 458 -43.76 7.43 -15.23
C VAL A 458 -45.21 7.79 -14.94
N THR A 459 -45.48 8.05 -13.66
CA THR A 459 -46.75 8.61 -13.18
C THR A 459 -46.46 10.04 -12.72
N TYR A 460 -47.21 11.01 -13.25
CA TYR A 460 -46.98 12.44 -12.99
C TYR A 460 -48.29 13.25 -13.02
N ILE A 461 -48.25 14.43 -12.42
CA ILE A 461 -49.33 15.42 -12.39
C ILE A 461 -48.93 16.62 -13.25
N SER A 462 -49.76 16.99 -14.23
CA SER A 462 -49.58 18.19 -15.07
C SER A 462 -50.07 19.47 -14.41
N ALA A 463 -49.80 20.65 -15.01
CA ALA A 463 -50.22 21.95 -14.49
C ALA A 463 -51.73 22.08 -14.17
N ASP A 464 -52.58 21.38 -14.91
CA ASP A 464 -54.03 21.34 -14.73
C ASP A 464 -54.47 20.37 -13.63
N SER A 465 -53.52 19.84 -12.85
CA SER A 465 -53.74 18.86 -11.78
C SER A 465 -54.32 17.53 -12.27
N GLN A 466 -54.14 17.20 -13.55
CA GLN A 466 -54.49 15.88 -14.08
C GLN A 466 -53.33 14.90 -13.91
N ARG A 467 -53.70 13.65 -13.61
CA ARG A 467 -52.75 12.56 -13.47
C ARG A 467 -52.58 11.83 -14.79
N HIS A 468 -51.34 11.54 -15.11
CA HIS A 468 -50.96 10.79 -16.30
C HIS A 468 -50.01 9.66 -15.93
N THR A 469 -50.27 8.48 -16.50
CA THR A 469 -49.34 7.34 -16.47
C THR A 469 -48.92 7.05 -17.90
N LYS A 470 -47.60 7.08 -18.15
CA LYS A 470 -47.00 6.84 -19.47
C LYS A 470 -45.93 5.78 -19.36
N VAL A 471 -45.81 4.96 -20.41
CA VAL A 471 -44.85 3.86 -20.47
C VAL A 471 -44.02 4.00 -21.74
N ARG A 472 -42.71 3.85 -21.60
CA ARG A 472 -41.78 3.73 -22.72
C ARG A 472 -41.06 2.38 -22.65
N TYR A 473 -41.26 1.57 -23.67
CA TYR A 473 -40.56 0.31 -23.88
C TYR A 473 -39.15 0.51 -24.46
N GLY A 474 -38.33 -0.53 -24.39
CA GLY A 474 -36.99 -0.54 -24.95
C GLY A 474 -35.95 0.12 -24.04
N ALA A 475 -36.22 0.21 -22.75
CA ALA A 475 -35.30 0.73 -21.75
C ALA A 475 -34.31 -0.34 -21.29
N ALA A 476 -33.22 0.08 -20.63
CA ALA A 476 -32.31 -0.83 -19.94
C ALA A 476 -32.98 -1.51 -18.73
N SER A 477 -32.40 -2.61 -18.25
CA SER A 477 -32.92 -3.30 -17.07
C SER A 477 -32.87 -2.39 -15.83
N PRO A 478 -33.80 -2.55 -14.87
CA PRO A 478 -33.82 -1.71 -13.66
C PRO A 478 -32.45 -1.66 -12.96
N MET A 479 -31.80 -2.81 -12.84
CA MET A 479 -30.48 -2.94 -12.23
C MET A 479 -29.39 -2.20 -13.00
N ALA A 480 -29.39 -2.22 -14.34
CA ALA A 480 -28.44 -1.44 -15.14
C ALA A 480 -28.65 0.07 -14.99
N ILE A 481 -29.90 0.52 -14.89
CA ILE A 481 -30.23 1.93 -14.67
C ILE A 481 -29.73 2.39 -13.29
N ILE A 482 -29.89 1.57 -12.24
CA ILE A 482 -29.35 1.84 -10.89
C ILE A 482 -27.82 1.97 -10.91
N MET A 483 -27.15 1.05 -11.61
CA MET A 483 -25.69 1.13 -11.80
C MET A 483 -25.26 2.41 -12.53
N CYS A 484 -26.12 2.97 -13.38
CA CYS A 484 -25.88 4.28 -13.98
C CYS A 484 -26.10 5.43 -13.01
N PHE A 485 -27.25 5.48 -12.32
CA PHE A 485 -27.55 6.57 -11.38
C PHE A 485 -26.54 6.66 -10.24
N VAL A 486 -26.07 5.51 -9.74
CA VAL A 486 -25.14 5.45 -8.61
C VAL A 486 -23.69 5.39 -9.08
N GLY A 487 -23.36 4.53 -10.05
CA GLY A 487 -21.99 4.30 -10.50
C GLY A 487 -21.55 5.19 -11.67
N GLY A 488 -22.49 5.84 -12.34
CA GLY A 488 -22.25 6.58 -13.59
C GLY A 488 -22.14 5.69 -14.81
N ARG A 489 -22.27 4.36 -14.68
CA ARG A 489 -22.08 3.42 -15.78
C ARG A 489 -23.28 3.39 -16.71
N ILE A 490 -23.17 4.02 -17.87
CA ILE A 490 -24.24 4.00 -18.89
C ILE A 490 -24.51 2.55 -19.32
N PRO A 491 -25.78 2.12 -19.41
CA PRO A 491 -26.11 0.78 -19.87
C PRO A 491 -25.48 0.46 -21.23
N ASN A 492 -24.73 -0.64 -21.29
CA ASN A 492 -23.93 -1.06 -22.43
C ASN A 492 -24.16 -2.52 -22.84
N GLY A 493 -25.29 -3.10 -22.40
CA GLY A 493 -25.61 -4.53 -22.62
C GLY A 493 -25.20 -5.46 -21.48
N ASP A 494 -24.47 -4.97 -20.47
CA ASP A 494 -24.15 -5.76 -19.27
C ASP A 494 -25.41 -6.24 -18.55
N TYR A 495 -25.46 -7.53 -18.23
CA TYR A 495 -26.54 -8.13 -17.46
C TYR A 495 -26.26 -8.04 -15.95
N TYR A 496 -27.23 -7.51 -15.22
CA TYR A 496 -27.21 -7.47 -13.76
C TYR A 496 -28.41 -8.27 -13.21
N PRO A 497 -28.15 -9.33 -12.42
CA PRO A 497 -29.18 -10.16 -11.82
C PRO A 497 -29.93 -9.41 -10.72
N SER A 498 -31.12 -9.89 -10.36
CA SER A 498 -31.98 -9.17 -9.43
C SER A 498 -31.36 -9.11 -8.03
N PHE A 499 -30.59 -10.11 -7.61
CA PHE A 499 -29.94 -10.12 -6.28
C PHE A 499 -28.97 -8.97 -6.05
N LEU A 500 -28.55 -8.26 -7.11
CA LEU A 500 -27.76 -7.04 -6.98
C LEU A 500 -28.44 -6.04 -6.04
N ILE A 501 -29.76 -5.86 -6.17
CA ILE A 501 -30.47 -4.88 -5.33
C ILE A 501 -30.51 -5.30 -3.86
N ASP A 502 -30.62 -6.60 -3.58
CA ASP A 502 -30.58 -7.15 -2.22
C ASP A 502 -29.21 -6.88 -1.56
N MET A 503 -28.13 -6.94 -2.34
CA MET A 503 -26.78 -6.58 -1.87
C MET A 503 -26.62 -5.08 -1.68
N LEU A 504 -27.11 -4.26 -2.62
CA LEU A 504 -27.00 -2.80 -2.51
C LEU A 504 -27.77 -2.24 -1.32
N ALA A 505 -28.95 -2.81 -1.02
CA ALA A 505 -29.83 -2.38 0.06
C ALA A 505 -29.27 -2.66 1.47
N GLN A 506 -28.33 -3.60 1.61
CA GLN A 506 -27.62 -3.83 2.88
C GLN A 506 -26.60 -2.74 3.19
N GLY A 507 -26.21 -1.95 2.18
CA GLY A 507 -25.05 -1.07 2.26
C GLY A 507 -23.75 -1.82 2.00
N THR A 508 -22.67 -1.07 1.96
CA THR A 508 -21.33 -1.57 1.61
C THR A 508 -20.69 -2.43 2.68
N GLU A 509 -20.93 -2.14 3.97
CA GLU A 509 -20.26 -2.73 5.14
C GLU A 509 -18.73 -2.93 4.92
N ALA A 510 -18.09 -1.98 4.23
CA ALA A 510 -16.71 -2.08 3.80
C ALA A 510 -15.92 -0.81 4.16
N SER A 511 -14.63 -0.98 4.35
CA SER A 511 -13.67 0.08 4.60
C SER A 511 -12.41 -0.18 3.78
N ILE A 512 -11.73 0.88 3.35
CA ILE A 512 -10.39 0.78 2.78
C ILE A 512 -9.37 1.17 3.84
N VAL A 513 -8.42 0.28 4.06
CA VAL A 513 -7.28 0.47 4.94
C VAL A 513 -6.09 0.85 4.07
N VAL A 514 -5.57 2.04 4.30
CA VAL A 514 -4.36 2.55 3.66
C VAL A 514 -3.28 2.63 4.72
N THR A 515 -2.31 1.73 4.64
CA THR A 515 -1.14 1.75 5.52
C THR A 515 0.04 2.26 4.74
N THR A 516 0.57 3.41 5.13
CA THR A 516 1.76 4.00 4.53
C THR A 516 2.92 3.89 5.48
N SER A 517 4.08 3.49 4.98
CA SER A 517 5.34 3.58 5.70
C SER A 517 6.34 4.43 4.92
N ASN A 518 7.02 5.33 5.63
CA ASN A 518 8.19 6.03 5.14
C ASN A 518 9.45 5.20 5.43
N GLY A 519 10.53 5.48 4.72
CA GLY A 519 11.77 4.70 4.80
C GLY A 519 12.56 4.91 6.09
N SER A 520 13.71 4.24 6.16
CA SER A 520 14.59 4.29 7.34
C SER A 520 15.28 5.63 7.56
N GLU A 521 15.05 6.68 6.75
CA GLU A 521 15.78 7.95 6.85
C GLU A 521 15.66 8.57 8.25
N ALA A 522 14.47 8.56 8.85
CA ALA A 522 14.28 9.05 10.21
C ALA A 522 15.03 8.20 11.24
N ILE A 523 15.03 6.87 11.08
CA ILE A 523 15.73 5.93 11.97
C ILE A 523 17.24 6.14 11.88
N MET A 524 17.79 6.23 10.67
CA MET A 524 19.22 6.45 10.46
C MET A 524 19.66 7.82 10.98
N LEU A 525 18.87 8.89 10.77
CA LEU A 525 19.17 10.20 11.31
C LEU A 525 19.28 10.15 12.84
N ASN A 526 18.33 9.45 13.49
CA ASN A 526 18.32 9.25 14.94
C ASN A 526 19.54 8.46 15.42
N PHE A 527 19.91 7.40 14.71
CA PHE A 527 21.10 6.61 15.04
C PHE A 527 22.39 7.43 14.93
N ILE A 528 22.55 8.17 13.83
CA ILE A 528 23.71 9.06 13.60
C ILE A 528 23.77 10.13 14.69
N ALA A 529 22.63 10.74 15.04
CA ALA A 529 22.54 11.73 16.11
C ALA A 529 22.91 11.15 17.48
N LEU A 530 22.46 9.93 17.80
CA LEU A 530 22.80 9.24 19.04
C LEU A 530 24.29 8.92 19.14
N VAL A 531 24.89 8.37 18.08
CA VAL A 531 26.33 8.10 18.01
C VAL A 531 27.12 9.40 18.16
N SER A 532 26.66 10.48 17.51
CA SER A 532 27.27 11.80 17.65
C SER A 532 27.19 12.32 19.09
N LEU A 533 26.03 12.18 19.75
CA LEU A 533 25.83 12.58 21.14
C LEU A 533 26.76 11.84 22.10
N VAL A 534 26.85 10.51 21.99
CA VAL A 534 27.75 9.69 22.80
C VAL A 534 29.20 10.11 22.59
N GLY A 535 29.60 10.34 21.33
CA GLY A 535 30.95 10.83 21.02
C GLY A 535 31.24 12.21 21.62
N TYR A 536 30.28 13.13 21.66
CA TYR A 536 30.47 14.43 22.31
C TYR A 536 30.45 14.37 23.84
N ILE A 537 29.77 13.39 24.45
CA ILE A 537 29.87 13.11 25.89
C ILE A 537 31.29 12.61 26.20
N PHE A 538 31.79 11.66 25.40
CA PHE A 538 33.17 11.18 25.49
C PHE A 538 34.18 12.33 25.35
N PHE A 539 33.98 13.21 24.35
CA PHE A 539 34.83 14.39 24.17
C PHE A 539 34.84 15.30 25.41
N LEU A 540 33.67 15.61 25.98
CA LEU A 540 33.58 16.43 27.18
C LEU A 540 34.33 15.79 28.35
N PHE A 541 34.11 14.49 28.58
CA PHE A 541 34.77 13.75 29.65
C PHE A 541 36.30 13.88 29.55
N TRP A 542 36.86 13.71 28.35
CA TRP A 542 38.30 13.87 28.13
C TRP A 542 38.81 15.31 28.27
N VAL A 543 38.01 16.31 27.91
CA VAL A 543 38.34 17.72 28.15
C VAL A 543 38.41 18.00 29.64
N VAL A 544 37.43 17.52 30.43
CA VAL A 544 37.42 17.64 31.89
C VAL A 544 38.63 16.94 32.49
N LEU A 545 38.91 15.69 32.09
CA LEU A 545 40.06 14.93 32.58
C LEU A 545 41.39 15.62 32.23
N SER A 546 41.51 16.18 31.02
CA SER A 546 42.71 16.90 30.59
C SER A 546 42.90 18.21 31.35
N ALA A 547 41.81 18.92 31.67
CA ALA A 547 41.85 20.10 32.51
C ALA A 547 42.34 19.76 33.92
N VAL A 548 41.78 18.71 34.54
CA VAL A 548 42.19 18.24 35.88
C VAL A 548 43.67 17.82 35.89
N ARG A 549 44.12 17.04 34.90
CA ARG A 549 45.54 16.63 34.80
C ARG A 549 46.49 17.81 34.63
N SER A 550 46.12 18.81 33.83
CA SER A 550 46.96 19.99 33.59
C SER A 550 47.06 20.87 34.84
N GLU A 551 45.96 21.00 35.59
CA GLU A 551 45.93 21.71 36.88
C GLU A 551 46.76 20.97 37.95
N LEU A 552 46.63 19.65 38.06
CA LEU A 552 47.44 18.83 38.98
C LEU A 552 48.93 18.91 38.65
N TRP A 553 49.29 18.90 37.36
CA TRP A 553 50.68 19.08 36.92
C TRP A 553 51.21 20.46 37.32
N LEU A 554 50.44 21.53 37.11
CA LEU A 554 50.83 22.89 37.50
C LEU A 554 51.07 22.99 39.01
N ARG A 555 50.20 22.40 39.84
CA ARG A 555 50.34 22.36 41.30
C ARG A 555 51.57 21.58 41.78
N ARG A 556 51.98 20.54 41.05
CA ARG A 556 53.19 19.77 41.38
C ARG A 556 54.48 20.52 41.00
N GLN A 557 54.44 21.35 39.96
CA GLN A 557 55.59 22.14 39.49
C GLN A 557 55.76 23.47 40.23
N SER A 558 54.70 23.97 40.88
CA SER A 558 54.73 25.28 41.56
C SER A 558 55.70 25.37 42.75
N SER A 559 56.16 24.23 43.28
CA SER A 559 57.17 24.18 44.35
C SER A 559 58.62 24.09 43.84
N ALA A 560 58.85 23.92 42.53
CA ALA A 560 60.17 23.56 41.98
C ALA A 560 60.72 24.50 40.89
N ILE A 561 59.94 25.47 40.39
CA ILE A 561 60.31 26.32 39.24
C ILE A 561 60.00 27.80 39.56
N GLU A 562 60.88 28.72 39.14
CA GLU A 562 60.75 30.17 39.38
C GLU A 562 59.70 30.86 38.46
N ASN A 563 59.45 30.31 37.27
CA ASN A 563 58.62 30.91 36.21
C ASN A 563 57.16 30.38 36.14
N VAL A 564 56.54 30.07 37.29
CA VAL A 564 55.18 29.47 37.38
C VAL A 564 54.09 30.35 36.74
N VAL A 565 54.24 31.68 36.82
CA VAL A 565 53.28 32.64 36.24
C VAL A 565 53.20 32.50 34.72
N GLN A 566 54.34 32.32 34.05
CA GLN A 566 54.40 32.10 32.60
C GLN A 566 53.73 30.77 32.19
N MET A 567 53.92 29.72 32.99
CA MET A 567 53.29 28.42 32.76
C MET A 567 51.77 28.50 32.94
N ARG A 568 51.29 29.17 33.98
CA ARG A 568 49.86 29.40 34.22
C ARG A 568 49.21 30.20 33.09
N ASN A 569 49.87 31.27 32.61
CA ASN A 569 49.40 32.05 31.46
C ASN A 569 49.36 31.21 30.17
N SER A 570 50.32 30.30 29.98
CA SER A 570 50.36 29.39 28.82
C SER A 570 49.25 28.35 28.88
N LEU A 571 48.94 27.82 30.06
CA LEU A 571 47.80 26.93 30.28
C LEU A 571 46.46 27.64 30.04
N HIS A 572 46.31 28.88 30.51
CA HIS A 572 45.08 29.65 30.30
C HIS A 572 44.84 29.98 28.81
N LYS A 573 45.91 30.23 28.05
CA LYS A 573 45.85 30.45 26.59
C LYS A 573 45.81 29.15 25.77
N CYS A 574 45.86 27.98 26.41
CA CYS A 574 45.83 26.70 25.71
C CYS A 574 44.38 26.29 25.40
N ASN A 575 44.09 25.99 24.14
CA ASN A 575 42.82 25.40 23.76
C ASN A 575 42.80 23.89 24.06
N LEU A 576 42.32 23.52 25.25
CA LEU A 576 42.22 22.11 25.68
C LEU A 576 41.32 21.26 24.79
N SER A 577 40.31 21.87 24.16
CA SER A 577 39.44 21.18 23.21
C SER A 577 40.20 20.73 21.96
N THR A 578 41.12 21.55 21.46
CA THR A 578 42.03 21.19 20.35
C THR A 578 42.95 20.04 20.74
N ARG A 579 43.52 20.07 21.95
CA ARG A 579 44.37 18.98 22.46
C ARG A 579 43.64 17.64 22.46
N VAL A 580 42.45 17.60 23.06
CA VAL A 580 41.65 16.36 23.15
C VAL A 580 41.21 15.88 21.79
N TRP A 581 40.83 16.80 20.89
CA TRP A 581 40.47 16.47 19.52
C TRP A 581 41.63 15.80 18.77
N MET A 582 42.85 16.32 18.92
CA MET A 582 44.04 15.77 18.29
C MET A 582 44.51 14.45 18.95
N LEU A 583 44.32 14.29 20.26
CA LEU A 583 44.65 13.05 20.98
C LEU A 583 43.69 11.91 20.60
N GLN A 584 42.38 12.19 20.55
CA GLN A 584 41.33 11.22 20.24
C GLN A 584 40.86 11.31 18.77
N ARG A 585 41.80 11.61 17.88
CA ARG A 585 41.54 12.05 16.51
C ARG A 585 40.63 11.12 15.71
N THR A 586 40.83 9.82 15.81
CA THR A 586 40.04 8.83 15.06
C THR A 586 38.57 8.88 15.47
N ALA A 587 38.29 8.82 16.77
CA ALA A 587 36.93 8.90 17.29
C ALA A 587 36.29 10.25 16.97
N MET A 588 36.99 11.35 17.19
CA MET A 588 36.46 12.71 16.99
C MET A 588 36.19 13.05 15.53
N ARG A 589 36.99 12.51 14.59
CA ARG A 589 36.71 12.64 13.16
C ARG A 589 35.41 11.95 12.77
N ILE A 590 35.20 10.72 13.26
CA ILE A 590 33.98 9.95 12.96
C ILE A 590 32.77 10.66 13.59
N THR A 591 32.82 10.98 14.88
CA THR A 591 31.74 11.68 15.61
C THR A 591 31.42 13.04 14.99
N GLY A 592 32.44 13.84 14.67
CA GLY A 592 32.26 15.16 14.08
C GLY A 592 31.70 15.11 12.66
N PHE A 593 32.15 14.15 11.86
CA PHE A 593 31.65 13.97 10.49
C PHE A 593 30.20 13.47 10.48
N LEU A 594 29.88 12.46 11.28
CA LEU A 594 28.51 11.98 11.46
C LEU A 594 27.58 13.09 11.98
N GLY A 595 28.05 13.87 12.96
CA GLY A 595 27.34 15.03 13.47
C GLY A 595 27.08 16.10 12.41
N LEU A 596 28.06 16.38 11.54
CA LEU A 596 27.94 17.32 10.43
C LEU A 596 26.88 16.87 9.42
N VAL A 597 26.89 15.58 9.05
CA VAL A 597 25.90 15.01 8.13
C VAL A 597 24.50 15.09 8.75
N ALA A 598 24.34 14.67 10.02
CA ALA A 598 23.05 14.75 10.72
C ALA A 598 22.51 16.18 10.82
N TRP A 599 23.39 17.14 11.12
CA TRP A 599 23.00 18.55 11.11
C TRP A 599 22.53 18.99 9.74
N HIS A 600 23.26 18.68 8.67
CA HIS A 600 22.88 19.15 7.35
C HIS A 600 21.54 18.55 6.90
N ILE A 601 21.28 17.25 7.17
CA ILE A 601 19.99 16.61 6.89
C ILE A 601 18.86 17.34 7.59
N GLY A 602 19.02 17.59 8.89
CA GLY A 602 17.98 18.22 9.68
C GLY A 602 17.78 19.72 9.37
N ALA A 603 18.87 20.45 9.13
CA ALA A 603 18.83 21.86 8.78
C ALA A 603 18.21 22.10 7.40
N SER A 604 18.53 21.26 6.41
CA SER A 604 17.91 21.31 5.08
C SER A 604 16.54 20.64 5.03
N ARG A 605 16.05 20.10 6.15
CA ARG A 605 14.80 19.32 6.23
C ARG A 605 14.72 18.22 5.17
N ALA A 606 15.87 17.65 4.76
CA ALA A 606 15.96 16.63 3.73
C ALA A 606 15.26 15.34 4.21
N ARG A 607 13.97 15.23 3.87
CA ARG A 607 13.12 14.10 4.25
C ARG A 607 12.32 13.64 3.05
N CYS A 608 12.19 12.34 2.93
CA CYS A 608 11.29 11.71 1.98
C CYS A 608 10.11 11.16 2.75
N GLN A 609 8.92 11.51 2.31
CA GLN A 609 7.70 11.00 2.91
C GLN A 609 6.57 11.03 1.89
N TRP A 610 5.64 10.13 2.14
CA TRP A 610 4.30 10.18 1.63
C TRP A 610 3.64 11.55 1.83
N VAL A 611 3.15 12.18 0.76
CA VAL A 611 2.53 13.51 0.81
C VAL A 611 1.19 13.42 1.56
N PRO A 612 1.02 14.13 2.70
CA PRO A 612 -0.17 13.93 3.55
C PRO A 612 -1.50 14.16 2.83
N ALA A 613 -1.56 15.17 1.95
CA ALA A 613 -2.78 15.48 1.19
C ALA A 613 -3.22 14.32 0.28
N SER A 614 -2.29 13.69 -0.44
CA SER A 614 -2.62 12.62 -1.41
C SER A 614 -2.95 11.28 -0.76
N ILE A 615 -2.68 11.12 0.54
CA ILE A 615 -3.02 9.90 1.30
C ILE A 615 -4.27 10.10 2.15
N SER A 616 -4.52 11.34 2.57
CA SER A 616 -5.75 11.68 3.29
C SER A 616 -7.03 11.39 2.47
N SER A 617 -6.91 11.37 1.14
CA SER A 617 -7.99 11.01 0.22
C SER A 617 -7.71 9.70 -0.51
N VAL A 618 -8.67 8.78 -0.49
CA VAL A 618 -8.58 7.49 -1.19
C VAL A 618 -8.86 7.61 -2.70
N SER A 619 -9.37 8.76 -3.14
CA SER A 619 -9.66 9.07 -4.54
C SER A 619 -8.43 9.58 -5.31
N GLU A 620 -7.44 10.11 -4.61
CA GLU A 620 -6.21 10.63 -5.21
C GLU A 620 -5.14 9.54 -5.32
N THR A 621 -4.27 9.67 -6.33
CA THR A 621 -3.12 8.78 -6.42
C THR A 621 -2.09 9.19 -5.37
N PRO A 622 -1.63 8.28 -4.50
CA PRO A 622 -0.65 8.61 -3.48
C PRO A 622 0.67 9.01 -4.15
N VAL A 623 1.36 10.00 -3.56
CA VAL A 623 2.64 10.49 -4.06
C VAL A 623 3.67 10.43 -2.96
N TYR A 624 4.78 9.71 -3.21
CA TYR A 624 5.95 9.76 -2.35
C TYR A 624 6.92 10.85 -2.84
N ALA A 625 7.16 11.87 -2.02
CA ALA A 625 7.97 13.01 -2.41
C ALA A 625 9.07 13.30 -1.38
N CYS A 626 10.13 13.95 -1.85
CA CYS A 626 11.23 14.39 -1.00
C CYS A 626 11.29 15.90 -0.98
N ASP A 627 11.28 16.45 0.22
CA ASP A 627 11.34 17.88 0.49
C ASP A 627 12.75 18.24 0.96
N VAL A 628 13.28 19.34 0.42
CA VAL A 628 14.59 19.90 0.77
C VAL A 628 14.50 21.40 0.71
N ASP A 629 14.97 22.03 1.78
CA ASP A 629 15.21 23.45 1.87
C ASP A 629 16.73 23.72 1.81
N PRO A 630 17.27 24.14 0.65
CA PRO A 630 18.69 24.42 0.49
C PRO A 630 19.20 25.50 1.45
N PHE A 631 18.32 26.42 1.85
CA PHE A 631 18.64 27.54 2.74
C PHE A 631 18.23 27.28 4.18
N GLY A 632 17.72 26.08 4.50
CA GLY A 632 17.15 25.76 5.81
C GLY A 632 18.07 26.08 6.99
N HIS A 633 19.39 25.95 6.80
CA HIS A 633 20.43 26.28 7.80
C HIS A 633 20.56 27.78 8.15
N VAL A 634 19.93 28.69 7.40
CA VAL A 634 19.86 30.14 7.69
C VAL A 634 18.44 30.66 7.89
N THR A 635 17.43 29.80 7.82
CA THR A 635 16.01 30.21 7.90
C THR A 635 15.56 30.65 9.29
N SER A 636 16.28 30.28 10.34
CA SER A 636 15.90 30.63 11.71
C SER A 636 17.12 30.93 12.59
N ALA A 637 16.91 31.73 13.64
CA ALA A 637 17.97 32.03 14.61
C ALA A 637 18.57 30.76 15.24
N ASN A 638 17.74 29.74 15.49
CA ASN A 638 18.20 28.45 16.01
C ASN A 638 19.11 27.73 15.02
N GLU A 639 18.77 27.72 13.73
CA GLU A 639 19.61 27.11 12.68
C GLU A 639 20.90 27.90 12.46
N CYS A 640 20.88 29.23 12.56
CA CYS A 640 22.10 30.04 12.56
C CYS A 640 23.04 29.66 13.72
N VAL A 641 22.52 29.48 14.94
CA VAL A 641 23.33 29.02 16.09
C VAL A 641 23.91 27.62 15.85
N ARG A 642 23.15 26.73 15.21
CA ARG A 642 23.63 25.39 14.79
C ARG A 642 24.74 25.51 13.75
N LEU A 643 24.58 26.34 12.73
CA LEU A 643 25.58 26.61 11.70
C LEU A 643 26.90 27.09 12.32
N PHE A 644 26.87 28.06 13.24
CA PHE A 644 28.07 28.50 13.97
C PHE A 644 28.71 27.37 14.79
N ALA A 645 27.91 26.49 15.38
CA ALA A 645 28.42 25.33 16.09
C ALA A 645 29.17 24.36 15.17
N TYR A 646 28.58 24.06 14.01
CA TYR A 646 29.14 23.12 13.05
C TYR A 646 30.28 23.72 12.22
N ALA A 647 30.38 25.05 12.10
CA ALA A 647 31.55 25.72 11.54
C ALA A 647 32.83 25.35 12.30
N TRP A 648 32.75 25.27 13.63
CA TRP A 648 33.87 24.80 14.46
C TRP A 648 34.20 23.32 14.22
N VAL A 649 33.18 22.47 14.11
CA VAL A 649 33.36 21.03 13.82
C VAL A 649 33.99 20.83 12.46
N PHE A 650 33.56 21.60 11.46
CA PHE A 650 34.12 21.59 10.12
C PHE A 650 35.58 22.07 10.12
N PHE A 651 35.92 23.09 10.93
CA PHE A 651 37.31 23.51 11.16
C PHE A 651 38.15 22.38 11.75
N ALA A 652 37.61 21.67 12.74
CA ALA A 652 38.27 20.56 13.42
C ALA A 652 38.51 19.35 12.51
N LEU A 653 37.60 19.09 11.56
CA LEU A 653 37.73 18.04 10.56
C LEU A 653 38.74 18.40 9.47
N THR A 654 38.72 19.66 9.00
CA THR A 654 39.36 20.05 7.74
C THR A 654 40.72 20.73 7.92
N PHE A 655 40.90 21.57 8.95
CA PHE A 655 42.06 22.48 9.06
C PHE A 655 42.81 22.48 10.39
N MET A 656 42.26 21.90 11.46
CA MET A 656 42.89 21.94 12.80
C MET A 656 44.29 21.34 12.84
N ASP A 657 44.60 20.33 12.02
CA ASP A 657 45.93 19.74 11.91
C ASP A 657 46.90 20.51 11.01
N ARG A 658 46.42 21.51 10.26
CA ARG A 658 47.20 22.28 9.28
C ARG A 658 47.50 23.70 9.71
N MET A 659 46.87 24.15 10.79
CA MET A 659 47.08 25.49 11.36
C MET A 659 47.53 25.41 12.82
N PRO A 660 48.69 24.79 13.11
CA PRO A 660 49.22 24.73 14.46
C PRO A 660 49.40 26.15 15.03
N GLY A 661 48.93 26.38 16.26
CA GLY A 661 49.09 27.65 16.97
C GLY A 661 48.01 28.71 16.70
N ILE A 662 47.17 28.55 15.67
CA ILE A 662 46.15 29.56 15.34
C ILE A 662 45.12 29.75 16.47
N THR A 663 44.82 28.68 17.19
CA THR A 663 43.85 28.59 18.29
C THR A 663 44.27 29.34 19.56
N VAL A 664 45.55 29.73 19.66
CA VAL A 664 46.11 30.47 20.80
C VAL A 664 45.68 31.93 20.77
N HIS A 665 45.44 32.50 19.58
CA HIS A 665 45.04 33.89 19.40
C HIS A 665 43.56 33.97 19.04
N THR A 666 42.74 34.58 19.91
CA THR A 666 41.28 34.62 19.75
C THR A 666 40.82 35.30 18.46
N THR A 667 41.47 36.42 18.08
CA THR A 667 41.15 37.17 16.85
C THR A 667 41.54 36.39 15.60
N GLY A 668 42.78 35.89 15.54
CA GLY A 668 43.26 35.04 14.45
C GLY A 668 42.43 33.77 14.30
N TYR A 669 42.09 33.14 15.42
CA TYR A 669 41.25 31.95 15.46
C TYR A 669 39.82 32.24 14.97
N GLY A 670 39.20 33.33 15.41
CA GLY A 670 37.87 33.74 14.98
C GLY A 670 37.80 34.00 13.47
N VAL A 671 38.79 34.71 12.91
CA VAL A 671 38.86 34.95 11.46
C VAL A 671 39.13 33.67 10.67
N ALA A 672 39.99 32.78 11.18
CA ALA A 672 40.24 31.48 10.55
C ALA A 672 38.97 30.61 10.52
N VAL A 673 38.22 30.53 11.63
CA VAL A 673 36.96 29.77 11.68
C VAL A 673 35.89 30.40 10.78
N LEU A 674 35.81 31.74 10.73
CA LEU A 674 34.85 32.44 9.89
C LEU A 674 35.12 32.23 8.40
N LEU A 675 36.36 32.49 7.96
CA LEU A 675 36.72 32.40 6.55
C LEU A 675 36.92 30.97 6.08
N LEU A 676 37.62 30.10 6.80
CA LEU A 676 37.86 28.73 6.31
C LEU A 676 36.71 27.79 6.53
N CYS A 677 35.76 28.15 7.39
CA CYS A 677 34.72 27.20 7.82
C CYS A 677 33.33 27.76 7.74
N LEU A 678 32.98 28.85 8.43
CA LEU A 678 31.59 29.33 8.43
C LEU A 678 31.08 29.63 7.01
N LEU A 679 31.85 30.41 6.24
CA LEU A 679 31.48 30.81 4.88
C LEU A 679 31.53 29.62 3.88
N PRO A 680 32.57 28.77 3.86
CA PRO A 680 32.56 27.56 3.04
C PRO A 680 31.46 26.57 3.44
N LEU A 681 31.20 26.39 4.74
CA LEU A 681 30.18 25.49 5.24
C LEU A 681 28.79 25.94 4.80
N SER A 682 28.47 27.24 4.90
CA SER A 682 27.17 27.76 4.45
C SER A 682 26.99 27.63 2.94
N LEU A 683 28.02 27.96 2.16
CA LEU A 683 27.95 27.86 0.69
C LEU A 683 27.84 26.41 0.22
N TRP A 684 28.68 25.52 0.75
CA TRP A 684 28.63 24.11 0.40
C TRP A 684 27.34 23.45 0.90
N ALA A 685 26.78 23.84 2.04
CA ALA A 685 25.48 23.33 2.48
C ALA A 685 24.39 23.57 1.41
N VAL A 686 24.29 24.78 0.85
CA VAL A 686 23.36 25.08 -0.26
C VAL A 686 23.63 24.18 -1.46
N VAL A 687 24.89 24.14 -1.93
CA VAL A 687 25.26 23.36 -3.13
C VAL A 687 24.97 21.87 -2.94
N LEU A 688 25.27 21.32 -1.77
CA LEU A 688 25.05 19.91 -1.47
C LEU A 688 23.56 19.59 -1.30
N ALA A 689 22.76 20.51 -0.76
CA ALA A 689 21.31 20.35 -0.68
C ALA A 689 20.65 20.39 -2.06
N GLU A 690 21.10 21.28 -2.95
CA GLU A 690 20.65 21.29 -4.36
C GLU A 690 21.11 20.04 -5.11
N ALA A 691 22.34 19.57 -4.87
CA ALA A 691 22.81 18.31 -5.44
C ALA A 691 21.97 17.12 -4.97
N TRP A 692 21.53 17.12 -3.71
CA TRP A 692 20.61 16.12 -3.17
C TRP A 692 19.23 16.21 -3.83
N ARG A 693 18.69 17.42 -4.01
CA ARG A 693 17.42 17.65 -4.73
C ARG A 693 17.49 17.22 -6.19
N TRP A 694 18.61 17.46 -6.86
CA TRP A 694 18.87 16.95 -8.21
C TRP A 694 18.92 15.42 -8.22
N ARG A 695 19.62 14.81 -7.25
CA ARG A 695 19.67 13.35 -7.05
C ARG A 695 18.27 12.76 -6.99
N ALA A 696 17.35 13.45 -6.32
CA ALA A 696 15.97 13.01 -6.15
C ALA A 696 15.21 12.85 -7.48
N GLY A 697 15.57 13.62 -8.52
CA GLY A 697 14.93 13.60 -9.84
C GLY A 697 15.64 12.75 -10.90
N VAL A 698 16.77 12.11 -10.59
CA VAL A 698 17.58 11.37 -11.58
C VAL A 698 17.58 9.87 -11.28
N PRO A 699 16.94 9.03 -12.14
CA PRO A 699 16.83 7.59 -11.91
C PRO A 699 18.18 6.87 -11.76
N ALA A 700 19.22 7.32 -12.48
CA ALA A 700 20.54 6.68 -12.50
C ALA A 700 21.28 6.71 -11.13
N VAL A 701 20.93 7.65 -10.26
CA VAL A 701 21.52 7.80 -8.92
C VAL A 701 20.53 7.51 -7.80
N ALA A 702 19.27 7.21 -8.14
CA ALA A 702 18.18 6.94 -7.19
C ALA A 702 18.41 5.67 -6.34
N TRP A 703 19.31 4.77 -6.77
CA TRP A 703 19.66 3.55 -6.04
C TRP A 703 20.62 3.77 -4.87
N ILE A 704 21.33 4.91 -4.82
CA ILE A 704 22.23 5.22 -3.70
C ILE A 704 21.38 5.67 -2.52
N HIS A 705 21.62 5.20 -1.29
CA HIS A 705 20.87 5.71 -0.14
C HIS A 705 21.04 7.25 0.04
N SER A 706 19.98 7.95 0.41
CA SER A 706 19.94 9.43 0.47
C SER A 706 20.98 10.03 1.41
N GLN A 707 21.16 9.41 2.58
CA GLN A 707 22.15 9.85 3.58
C GLN A 707 23.58 9.47 3.19
N LEU A 708 23.76 8.32 2.52
CA LEU A 708 25.07 7.90 2.04
C LEU A 708 25.58 8.88 0.97
N PHE A 709 24.70 9.27 0.04
CA PHE A 709 25.03 10.25 -0.99
C PHE A 709 25.47 11.58 -0.39
N LEU A 710 24.73 12.09 0.60
CA LEU A 710 25.11 13.33 1.29
C LEU A 710 26.44 13.19 2.05
N ALA A 711 26.68 12.04 2.69
CA ALA A 711 27.95 11.77 3.36
C ALA A 711 29.12 11.76 2.35
N LEU A 712 28.97 11.08 1.21
CA LEU A 712 30.00 11.05 0.17
C LEU A 712 30.30 12.45 -0.39
N LEU A 713 29.26 13.27 -0.58
CA LEU A 713 29.43 14.67 -1.00
C LEU A 713 30.20 15.49 0.04
N TRP A 714 29.89 15.37 1.33
CA TRP A 714 30.65 16.04 2.39
C TRP A 714 32.11 15.55 2.46
N LEU A 715 32.37 14.26 2.27
CA LEU A 715 33.74 13.73 2.17
C LEU A 715 34.48 14.34 0.99
N ALA A 716 33.84 14.47 -0.17
CA ALA A 716 34.41 15.11 -1.34
C ALA A 716 34.74 16.58 -1.07
N VAL A 717 33.86 17.33 -0.41
CA VAL A 717 34.11 18.74 -0.01
C VAL A 717 35.29 18.83 0.96
N ILE A 718 35.34 17.99 1.99
CA ILE A 718 36.46 17.98 2.95
C ILE A 718 37.77 17.63 2.24
N ALA A 719 37.76 16.64 1.33
CA ALA A 719 38.93 16.26 0.54
C ALA A 719 39.37 17.40 -0.39
N LEU A 720 38.43 18.08 -1.05
CA LEU A 720 38.66 19.22 -1.92
C LEU A 720 39.32 20.37 -1.15
N MET A 721 38.74 20.76 -0.01
CA MET A 721 39.27 21.80 0.88
C MET A 721 40.65 21.43 1.45
N ARG A 722 40.97 20.12 1.49
CA ARG A 722 42.28 19.62 1.88
C ARG A 722 43.26 19.43 0.71
N SER A 723 42.81 19.54 -0.54
CA SER A 723 43.63 19.33 -1.72
C SER A 723 44.37 20.60 -2.15
N ARG A 724 45.24 20.48 -3.16
CA ARG A 724 45.90 21.63 -3.80
C ARG A 724 44.91 22.52 -4.58
N LEU A 725 43.74 22.02 -4.94
CA LEU A 725 42.73 22.79 -5.68
C LEU A 725 42.15 23.94 -4.85
N ALA A 726 42.05 23.78 -3.53
CA ALA A 726 41.61 24.84 -2.62
C ALA A 726 42.74 25.83 -2.26
N HIS A 727 43.96 25.62 -2.76
CA HIS A 727 45.12 26.43 -2.39
C HIS A 727 44.94 27.94 -2.69
N PRO A 728 44.38 28.38 -3.83
CA PRO A 728 44.15 29.81 -4.09
C PRO A 728 43.29 30.47 -3.00
N TYR A 729 42.25 29.77 -2.55
CA TYR A 729 41.37 30.23 -1.48
C TYR A 729 42.08 30.26 -0.12
N ILE A 730 42.86 29.23 0.20
CA ILE A 730 43.65 29.19 1.44
C ILE A 730 44.68 30.33 1.46
N THR A 731 45.33 30.64 0.34
CA THR A 731 46.27 31.76 0.22
C THR A 731 45.59 33.11 0.45
N LEU A 732 44.35 33.28 -0.03
CA LEU A 732 43.55 34.47 0.27
C LEU A 732 43.28 34.59 1.78
N VAL A 733 42.91 33.49 2.44
CA VAL A 733 42.70 33.50 3.90
C VAL A 733 44.00 33.80 4.63
N ASP A 734 45.12 33.20 4.22
CA ASP A 734 46.43 33.50 4.77
C ASP A 734 46.69 35.00 4.70
N HIS A 735 46.46 35.63 3.54
CA HIS A 735 46.60 37.08 3.38
C HIS A 735 45.71 37.88 4.33
N CYS A 736 44.45 37.47 4.54
CA CYS A 736 43.58 38.07 5.53
C CYS A 736 44.11 37.92 6.97
N LEU A 737 44.63 36.75 7.32
CA LEU A 737 45.29 36.49 8.61
C LEU A 737 46.55 37.36 8.78
N TYR A 738 47.32 37.57 7.71
CA TYR A 738 48.45 38.50 7.71
C TYR A 738 48.01 39.95 7.99
N LYS A 739 46.88 40.41 7.42
CA LYS A 739 46.37 41.78 7.67
C LYS A 739 45.97 42.02 9.12
N ILE A 740 45.44 41.02 9.81
CA ILE A 740 45.06 41.13 11.23
C ILE A 740 46.20 40.82 12.20
N GLY A 741 47.44 40.80 11.71
CA GLY A 741 48.63 40.65 12.55
C GLY A 741 49.01 39.21 12.91
N MET A 742 48.50 38.19 12.20
CA MET A 742 49.01 36.82 12.33
C MET A 742 50.20 36.59 11.37
N ARG A 743 51.18 35.78 11.78
CA ARG A 743 52.39 35.43 11.02
C ARG A 743 52.69 33.94 11.16
N LYS A 744 53.26 33.34 10.11
CA LYS A 744 53.82 31.97 10.17
C LYS A 744 55.25 32.04 10.69
N GLN A 745 55.51 31.44 11.85
CA GLN A 745 56.84 31.28 12.41
C GLN A 745 57.43 29.94 11.96
N VAL A 746 58.53 29.98 11.21
CA VAL A 746 59.24 28.77 10.77
C VAL A 746 59.92 28.10 11.97
N ILE A 747 59.77 26.78 12.06
CA ILE A 747 60.46 25.96 13.07
C ILE A 747 61.81 25.52 12.49
N ASP A 748 62.87 25.65 13.29
CA ASP A 748 64.22 25.22 12.91
C ASP A 748 64.20 23.77 12.37
N SER A 749 64.84 23.54 11.22
CA SER A 749 64.97 22.21 10.60
C SER A 749 65.63 21.19 11.52
N ASN A 750 66.48 21.63 12.44
CA ASN A 750 67.19 20.78 13.39
C ASN A 750 66.42 20.52 14.68
N SER A 751 65.25 21.16 14.88
CA SER A 751 64.41 20.95 16.06
C SER A 751 63.51 19.73 15.88
N PRO A 752 63.57 18.72 16.78
CA PRO A 752 62.65 17.56 16.70
C PRO A 752 61.17 17.95 16.85
N PHE A 753 60.86 19.14 17.39
CA PHE A 753 59.49 19.66 17.41
C PHE A 753 58.93 19.90 16.00
N ARG A 754 59.77 20.10 14.98
CA ARG A 754 59.33 20.25 13.59
C ARG A 754 58.59 19.01 13.07
N ALA A 755 59.03 17.81 13.48
CA ALA A 755 58.35 16.57 13.13
C ALA A 755 57.00 16.39 13.84
N LEU A 756 56.85 16.97 15.04
CA LEU A 756 55.64 16.86 15.86
C LEU A 756 54.59 17.93 15.55
N VAL A 757 55.02 19.16 15.23
CA VAL A 757 54.14 20.32 15.03
C VAL A 757 53.94 20.66 13.55
N GLY A 758 54.94 20.43 12.71
CA GLY A 758 54.98 20.83 11.31
C GLY A 758 56.08 21.87 11.02
N GLU A 759 56.14 22.34 9.78
CA GLU A 759 57.21 23.25 9.31
C GLU A 759 57.13 24.66 9.93
N TYR A 760 55.94 25.07 10.34
CA TYR A 760 55.68 26.38 10.93
C TYR A 760 54.55 26.30 11.94
N PHE A 761 54.40 27.35 12.76
CA PHE A 761 53.21 27.60 13.57
C PHE A 761 52.73 29.04 13.42
N TRP A 762 51.44 29.27 13.62
CA TRP A 762 50.84 30.60 13.59
C TRP A 762 51.06 31.32 14.93
N THR A 763 51.55 32.55 14.85
CA THR A 763 51.79 33.42 16.00
C THR A 763 51.40 34.86 15.67
N HIS A 764 51.27 35.72 16.67
CA HIS A 764 51.04 37.15 16.45
C HIS A 764 52.30 37.84 15.94
N ALA A 765 52.15 38.91 15.16
CA ALA A 765 53.24 39.63 14.52
C ALA A 765 54.25 40.19 15.55
N THR A 766 53.78 40.59 16.73
CA THR A 766 54.65 41.06 17.83
C THR A 766 55.51 39.95 18.45
N LEU A 767 55.14 38.68 18.23
CA LEU A 767 55.84 37.51 18.75
C LEU A 767 56.62 36.78 17.63
N HIS A 768 56.55 37.29 16.41
CA HIS A 768 57.23 36.74 15.25
C HIS A 768 58.72 37.11 15.26
N ARG A 769 59.55 36.22 14.73
CA ARG A 769 61.00 36.34 14.65
C ARG A 769 61.43 36.12 13.23
N GLU A 770 62.39 36.92 12.77
CA GLU A 770 62.86 36.95 11.38
C GLU A 770 63.56 35.65 10.92
N GLY A 771 64.01 34.79 11.86
CA GLY A 771 64.64 33.50 11.57
C GLY A 771 63.91 32.28 12.14
N PRO A 772 64.28 31.05 11.71
CA PRO A 772 63.74 29.81 12.28
C PRO A 772 63.95 29.73 13.80
N THR A 773 62.95 29.28 14.55
CA THR A 773 63.02 29.18 16.02
C THR A 773 63.17 27.74 16.50
N ALA A 774 64.08 27.53 17.46
CA ALA A 774 64.19 26.30 18.22
C ALA A 774 63.28 26.27 19.47
N TYR A 775 62.81 27.44 19.91
CA TYR A 775 61.90 27.60 21.05
C TYR A 775 60.45 27.69 20.57
N LEU A 776 59.59 26.82 21.11
CA LEU A 776 58.15 26.81 20.85
C LEU A 776 57.38 27.23 22.11
N PRO A 777 56.23 27.91 21.96
CA PRO A 777 55.46 28.32 23.13
C PRO A 777 54.74 27.11 23.75
N LEU A 778 54.71 27.04 25.07
CA LEU A 778 54.15 25.93 25.85
C LEU A 778 52.66 25.72 25.54
N ASN A 779 51.91 26.79 25.27
CA ASN A 779 50.49 26.71 24.90
C ASN A 779 50.24 26.00 23.55
N LEU A 780 51.21 25.99 22.65
CA LEU A 780 51.20 25.20 21.41
C LEU A 780 51.57 23.75 21.72
N LEU A 781 52.65 23.53 22.47
CA LEU A 781 53.10 22.19 22.87
C LEU A 781 52.04 21.43 23.68
N LEU A 782 51.28 22.15 24.51
CA LEU A 782 50.13 21.61 25.24
C LEU A 782 48.99 21.14 24.33
N GLN A 783 48.94 21.59 23.08
CA GLN A 783 47.94 21.18 22.08
C GLN A 783 48.48 20.08 21.14
N THR A 784 49.80 19.89 21.09
CA THR A 784 50.45 18.88 20.27
C THR A 784 50.28 17.49 20.89
N PRO A 785 49.81 16.48 20.13
CA PRO A 785 49.72 15.12 20.64
C PRO A 785 51.11 14.56 20.99
N ASN A 786 51.17 13.66 21.96
CA ASN A 786 52.39 12.94 22.38
C ASN A 786 53.49 13.76 23.08
N ILE A 787 53.23 15.02 23.45
CA ILE A 787 54.10 15.78 24.36
C ILE A 787 53.78 15.40 25.81
N ASP A 788 54.75 14.85 26.53
CA ASP A 788 54.64 14.62 27.97
C ASP A 788 55.03 15.89 28.75
N LEU A 789 54.07 16.45 29.48
CA LEU A 789 54.28 17.64 30.30
C LEU A 789 55.22 17.36 31.48
N SER A 790 55.31 16.11 31.92
CA SER A 790 56.23 15.72 33.00
C SER A 790 57.70 15.92 32.62
N CYS A 791 57.98 15.90 31.31
CA CYS A 791 59.30 16.10 30.70
C CYS A 791 59.63 17.57 30.41
N ILE A 792 58.84 18.54 30.87
CA ILE A 792 59.14 19.98 30.69
C ILE A 792 59.66 20.56 31.99
N ARG A 793 60.91 21.03 32.00
CA ARG A 793 61.56 21.70 33.14
C ARG A 793 62.51 22.78 32.65
N GLN A 794 62.54 23.93 33.32
CA GLN A 794 63.48 25.04 33.03
C GLN A 794 63.58 25.41 31.53
N HIS A 795 62.45 25.62 30.84
CA HIS A 795 62.40 25.94 29.40
C HIS A 795 62.98 24.86 28.47
N GLU A 796 63.12 23.62 28.95
CA GLU A 796 63.63 22.48 28.19
C GLU A 796 62.66 21.29 28.21
N TYR A 797 62.57 20.58 27.08
CA TYR A 797 61.85 19.31 26.92
C TYR A 797 62.86 18.15 26.87
N TRP A 798 62.65 17.18 27.76
CA TRP A 798 63.56 16.05 28.00
C TRP A 798 63.02 14.78 27.33
N VAL A 799 63.80 14.21 26.40
CA VAL A 799 63.34 13.09 25.55
C VAL A 799 63.58 11.70 26.19
N SER A 800 64.34 11.59 27.29
CA SER A 800 64.73 10.31 27.92
C SER A 800 64.45 10.27 29.44
N GLU A 801 64.13 9.08 29.97
CA GLU A 801 63.80 8.77 31.39
C GLU A 801 64.93 8.98 32.41
N SER A 802 65.98 9.73 32.06
CA SER A 802 66.98 10.19 33.04
C SER A 802 66.32 11.15 34.03
N ARG A 803 65.83 10.62 35.15
CA ARG A 803 65.21 11.40 36.25
C ARG A 803 66.20 12.26 37.03
N GLN A 804 67.49 12.27 36.66
CA GLN A 804 68.48 13.10 37.32
C GLN A 804 68.67 14.44 36.58
N PRO A 805 68.46 15.58 37.26
CA PRO A 805 68.77 16.88 36.69
C PRO A 805 70.29 16.98 36.50
N PRO A 806 70.81 17.31 35.29
CA PRO A 806 72.22 17.59 35.13
C PRO A 806 72.58 18.90 35.84
N THR A 807 73.82 18.96 36.30
CA THR A 807 74.43 20.06 37.04
C THR A 807 74.72 21.31 36.18
N GLU A 808 74.58 21.23 34.85
CA GLU A 808 74.81 22.36 33.94
C GLU A 808 73.51 23.11 33.61
N THR A 809 73.43 24.36 34.10
CA THR A 809 72.42 25.35 33.74
C THR A 809 72.68 25.87 32.34
N THR A 810 71.83 25.51 31.38
CA THR A 810 71.96 26.13 30.07
C THR A 810 71.46 27.57 30.12
N GLN A 811 72.27 28.51 29.62
CA GLN A 811 71.83 29.90 29.50
C GLN A 811 70.79 30.02 28.37
N HIS A 812 69.57 30.42 28.73
CA HIS A 812 68.54 30.77 27.77
C HIS A 812 68.65 32.26 27.40
N PRO A 813 68.23 32.64 26.18
CA PRO A 813 68.14 34.05 25.82
C PRO A 813 67.25 34.84 26.80
N SER A 814 67.63 36.07 27.14
CA SER A 814 66.94 36.93 28.10
C SER A 814 65.45 37.15 27.80
N TRP A 815 65.06 37.12 26.52
CA TRP A 815 63.67 37.24 26.10
C TRP A 815 62.79 36.07 26.58
N VAL A 816 63.36 34.87 26.77
CA VAL A 816 62.60 33.67 27.20
C VAL A 816 62.09 33.85 28.62
N HIS A 817 62.91 34.44 29.49
CA HIS A 817 62.60 34.67 30.89
C HIS A 817 61.69 35.89 31.12
N THR A 818 61.65 36.84 30.18
CA THR A 818 60.84 38.06 30.29
C THR A 818 59.49 37.98 29.57
N HIS A 819 59.26 36.91 28.80
CA HIS A 819 58.01 36.74 28.04
C HIS A 819 56.81 36.40 28.95
N VAL A 820 55.62 36.87 28.58
CA VAL A 820 54.35 36.53 29.27
C VAL A 820 53.97 35.04 29.19
N CYS A 821 54.47 34.30 28.19
CA CYS A 821 54.19 32.89 27.96
C CYS A 821 55.48 32.08 28.08
N TYR A 822 55.36 30.84 28.51
CA TYR A 822 56.49 29.94 28.70
C TYR A 822 56.92 29.37 27.34
N TYR A 823 58.20 29.46 27.00
CA TYR A 823 58.76 28.87 25.76
C TYR A 823 59.67 27.70 26.10
N VAL A 824 59.68 26.68 25.26
CA VAL A 824 60.41 25.44 25.50
C VAL A 824 61.24 25.09 24.27
N ARG A 825 62.50 24.71 24.48
CA ARG A 825 63.35 24.07 23.47
C ARG A 825 63.58 22.60 23.82
N ILE A 826 63.97 21.79 22.85
CA ILE A 826 64.42 20.42 23.15
C ILE A 826 65.85 20.46 23.65
N ARG A 827 66.14 19.74 24.74
CA ARG A 827 67.52 19.41 25.12
C ARG A 827 67.88 18.11 24.41
N LYS A 828 68.95 18.14 23.60
CA LYS A 828 69.47 16.94 22.94
C LYS A 828 70.17 16.04 23.95
#